data_AF-M7ASM0-F1
#
_entry.id   AF-M7ASM0-F1
#
_cell.length_a   1.000
_cell.length_b   1.000
_cell.length_c   1.000
_cell.angle_alpha   90.00
_cell.angle_beta   90.00
_cell.angle_gamma   90.00
#
_symmetry.space_group_name_H-M   'P 1'
#
loop_
_entity.id
_entity.type
_entity.pdbx_description
1 polymer ?
#
loop_
_entity_poly.entity_id
_entity_poly.type
_entity_poly.pdbx_seq_one_letter_code
_entity_poly.pdbx_strand_id
1 'polypeptide(L)'
;MKQYKDKFNMGTLVLGPGLTSNRISTASTRLRQGVCTQVSGEYQKTNIPGKYTYYNPSWDVTIDSYVVHTNYEEYAIILMQKKSSFGLTITAKLYGRTPELREGLIVDFRQFAQEMGIPEDSIFIMINKGECVPSETQPESKRSRRAVLPEQEGSAAGPLLPLSSKKEDFCRLNKDVGPCMGMKVRFFYNSSSMACEIFHYGGCLGNGNNFPSEKECLQTCRTEEQGKKLFAHSTEEKLTQNKGLISFLRGNVHNEMCTLGVAQKAAREKLQNSIFDRMNVHNVLLYEVKRRGGVLEGLQRKLRHLADMEGVDRQGQIQQQVIRQLENNTEKMLMKIRTGEKIYYLYLKMVDFLKDELAQLPLQLNVLQHMVDVYQVELKGMRLMAVDATEATEAAKADMINMETEFIAERKFRENSLNFQKKQIDRIRVKDASERHRRVQARRELNVDFPVLISRESLKGAKLEASKAQIEYQDQVTSDVDEIKCAVQCSHLWDIAGRFLAQQKTGENLQQQIVECEQKREELEAKLKELELERAELKFHQTPSSISSRKLEEELKKNLEEEEVRLHQVHTQTQKNQELLLSFENGVDNLLIRLCGITVPGHGDIRVDTSDAYDKLQFCETKLLHLTKIMTNLPSYNFSREENNETYVKVRNFLEESTRNERQNLKISFEDEEDAVRDAFDFADIDHSYVPNREEIKKQGMRLIETMTKAAKKKQRGGRKGT
;
A
#
# COMPACT_ATOMS: atom_id res chain seq x y z
N MET A 1 14.90 2.15 -13.84
CA MET A 1 15.95 1.53 -14.69
C MET A 1 16.97 2.53 -15.25
N LYS A 2 16.69 3.84 -15.33
CA LYS A 2 17.60 4.86 -15.89
C LYS A 2 19.00 4.93 -15.23
N GLN A 3 19.10 4.71 -13.90
CA GLN A 3 20.37 4.76 -13.15
C GLN A 3 21.30 3.54 -13.31
N TYR A 4 20.91 2.50 -14.06
CA TYR A 4 21.68 1.25 -14.15
C TYR A 4 22.03 0.83 -15.59
N LYS A 5 21.87 1.74 -16.57
CA LYS A 5 22.04 1.46 -18.01
C LYS A 5 23.39 0.81 -18.35
N ASP A 6 24.48 1.29 -17.72
CA ASP A 6 25.84 0.80 -18.00
C ASP A 6 26.18 -0.54 -17.30
N LYS A 7 25.27 -1.03 -16.46
CA LYS A 7 25.45 -2.29 -15.71
C LYS A 7 24.78 -3.49 -16.38
N PHE A 8 24.04 -3.30 -17.47
CA PHE A 8 23.38 -4.38 -18.21
C PHE A 8 24.15 -4.74 -19.48
N ASN A 9 24.58 -5.99 -19.57
CA ASN A 9 25.16 -6.56 -20.79
C ASN A 9 24.09 -7.36 -21.54
N MET A 10 24.29 -7.52 -22.85
CA MET A 10 23.46 -8.38 -23.67
C MET A 10 23.47 -9.82 -23.12
N GLY A 11 22.29 -10.46 -23.09
CA GLY A 11 22.11 -11.81 -22.55
C GLY A 11 21.26 -12.66 -23.50
N THR A 12 21.30 -13.97 -23.32
CA THR A 12 20.58 -14.91 -24.18
C THR A 12 19.22 -15.25 -23.60
N LEU A 13 18.22 -15.46 -24.46
CA LEU A 13 16.93 -16.04 -24.11
C LEU A 13 16.72 -17.31 -24.92
N VAL A 14 16.64 -18.44 -24.23
CA VAL A 14 16.35 -19.75 -24.81
C VAL A 14 14.91 -20.10 -24.46
N LEU A 15 14.12 -20.39 -25.48
CA LEU A 15 12.76 -20.90 -25.36
C LEU A 15 12.77 -22.39 -25.69
N GLY A 16 12.20 -23.20 -24.80
CA GLY A 16 12.11 -24.65 -24.96
C GLY A 16 10.72 -25.19 -24.63
N PRO A 17 10.43 -26.45 -24.98
CA PRO A 17 9.19 -27.10 -24.56
C PRO A 17 9.14 -27.18 -23.02
N GLY A 18 8.00 -26.81 -22.43
CA GLY A 18 7.75 -26.99 -21.00
C GLY A 18 7.49 -28.46 -20.65
N LEU A 19 7.38 -28.76 -19.35
CA LEU A 19 7.07 -30.11 -18.87
C LEU A 19 5.75 -30.69 -19.41
N THR A 20 4.84 -29.81 -19.85
CA THR A 20 3.56 -30.14 -20.45
C THR A 20 3.37 -29.38 -21.77
N SER A 21 2.57 -29.92 -22.69
CA SER A 21 2.36 -29.33 -24.03
C SER A 21 1.80 -27.90 -24.00
N ASN A 22 1.08 -27.54 -22.94
CA ASN A 22 0.52 -26.22 -22.66
C ASN A 22 1.50 -25.26 -21.96
N ARG A 23 2.76 -25.63 -21.77
CA ARG A 23 3.78 -24.81 -21.11
C ARG A 23 5.00 -24.59 -22.00
N ILE A 24 5.68 -23.48 -21.77
CA ILE A 24 6.94 -23.09 -22.42
C ILE A 24 7.97 -22.87 -21.33
N SER A 25 9.11 -23.53 -21.46
CA SER A 25 10.28 -23.26 -20.62
C SER A 25 11.04 -22.08 -21.20
N THR A 26 11.41 -21.12 -20.34
CA THR A 26 12.22 -19.98 -20.71
C THR A 26 13.47 -19.99 -19.84
N ALA A 27 14.64 -19.81 -20.44
CA ALA A 27 15.90 -19.66 -19.73
C ALA A 27 16.60 -18.40 -20.24
N SER A 28 16.86 -17.44 -19.36
CA SER A 28 17.59 -16.22 -19.70
C SER A 28 18.90 -16.13 -18.93
N THR A 29 19.99 -15.79 -19.62
CA THR A 29 21.29 -15.54 -18.98
C THR A 29 21.48 -14.05 -18.77
N ARG A 30 22.05 -13.67 -17.63
CA ARG A 30 22.38 -12.28 -17.31
C ARG A 30 23.71 -12.22 -16.59
N LEU A 31 24.59 -11.36 -17.09
CA LEU A 31 25.86 -11.03 -16.44
C LEU A 31 25.64 -9.82 -15.52
N ARG A 32 25.78 -10.00 -14.21
CA ARG A 32 25.71 -8.92 -13.22
C ARG A 32 26.99 -8.92 -12.38
N GLN A 33 27.69 -7.79 -12.34
CA GLN A 33 28.91 -7.61 -11.52
C GLN A 33 29.97 -8.72 -11.71
N GLY A 34 30.13 -9.23 -12.93
CA GLY A 34 31.09 -10.31 -13.24
C GLY A 34 30.60 -11.73 -12.95
N VAL A 35 29.40 -11.91 -12.40
CA VAL A 35 28.81 -13.24 -12.14
C VAL A 35 27.73 -13.57 -13.17
N CYS A 36 27.85 -14.75 -13.80
CA CYS A 36 26.88 -15.29 -14.72
C CYS A 36 25.70 -15.90 -13.97
N THR A 37 24.48 -15.41 -14.20
CA THR A 37 23.28 -15.99 -13.60
C THR A 37 22.31 -16.43 -14.69
N GLN A 38 21.81 -17.65 -14.58
CA GLN A 38 20.73 -18.15 -15.43
C GLN A 38 19.42 -18.11 -14.63
N VAL A 39 18.41 -17.44 -15.18
CA VAL A 39 17.06 -17.40 -14.62
C VAL A 39 16.15 -18.19 -15.54
N SER A 40 15.58 -19.27 -15.02
CA SER A 40 14.59 -20.09 -15.74
C SER A 40 13.20 -19.93 -15.17
N GLY A 41 12.18 -20.06 -16.02
CA GLY A 41 10.78 -19.96 -15.63
C GLY A 41 9.87 -20.66 -16.63
N GLU A 42 8.74 -21.19 -16.16
CA GLU A 42 7.73 -21.85 -16.99
C GLU A 42 6.53 -20.92 -17.22
N TYR A 43 6.24 -20.62 -18.48
CA TYR A 43 5.11 -19.81 -18.91
C TYR A 43 3.98 -20.70 -19.42
N GLN A 44 2.74 -20.29 -19.19
CA GLN A 44 1.56 -20.99 -19.67
C GLN A 44 1.15 -20.45 -21.03
N LYS A 45 0.94 -21.34 -22.00
CA LYS A 45 0.39 -20.99 -23.32
C LYS A 45 -1.07 -20.59 -23.16
N THR A 46 -1.48 -19.55 -23.85
CA THR A 46 -2.88 -19.14 -23.93
C THR A 46 -3.49 -19.60 -25.26
N ASN A 47 -4.81 -19.41 -25.41
CA ASN A 47 -5.52 -19.72 -26.65
C ASN A 47 -5.20 -18.73 -27.79
N ILE A 48 -4.52 -17.62 -27.48
CA ILE A 48 -4.10 -16.61 -28.45
C ILE A 48 -2.68 -16.96 -28.91
N PRO A 49 -2.46 -17.22 -30.21
CA PRO A 49 -1.13 -17.51 -30.76
C PRO A 49 -0.14 -16.40 -30.40
N GLY A 50 1.06 -16.77 -29.95
CA GLY A 50 2.10 -15.81 -29.55
C GLY A 50 1.91 -15.15 -28.18
N LYS A 51 0.78 -15.40 -27.47
CA LYS A 51 0.56 -14.92 -26.10
C LYS A 51 0.79 -16.03 -25.07
N TYR A 52 1.60 -15.71 -24.06
CA TYR A 52 1.90 -16.59 -22.93
C TYR A 52 1.91 -15.80 -21.62
N THR A 53 1.42 -16.44 -20.56
CA THR A 53 1.22 -15.80 -19.25
C THR A 53 2.04 -16.50 -18.18
N TYR A 54 2.63 -15.71 -17.29
CA TYR A 54 3.31 -16.19 -16.10
C TYR A 54 2.71 -15.53 -14.86
N TYR A 55 2.35 -16.35 -13.88
CA TYR A 55 1.84 -15.88 -12.60
C TYR A 55 2.80 -16.29 -11.49
N ASN A 56 3.25 -15.31 -10.70
CA ASN A 56 4.05 -15.54 -9.51
C ASN A 56 3.19 -15.31 -8.25
N PRO A 57 2.79 -16.38 -7.54
CA PRO A 57 1.94 -16.27 -6.36
C PRO A 57 2.63 -15.63 -5.15
N SER A 58 3.97 -15.60 -5.10
CA SER A 58 4.69 -15.03 -3.96
C SER A 58 4.62 -13.50 -3.92
N TRP A 59 4.48 -12.86 -5.08
CA TRP A 59 4.47 -11.39 -5.19
C TRP A 59 3.17 -10.85 -5.82
N ASP A 60 2.19 -11.74 -6.03
CA ASP A 60 0.94 -11.46 -6.76
C ASP A 60 1.17 -10.69 -8.07
N VAL A 61 2.07 -11.23 -8.90
CA VAL A 61 2.45 -10.62 -10.18
C VAL A 61 1.97 -11.48 -11.33
N THR A 62 1.24 -10.88 -12.25
CA THR A 62 0.87 -11.49 -13.53
C THR A 62 1.64 -10.82 -14.65
N ILE A 63 2.32 -11.61 -15.49
CA ILE A 63 3.07 -11.15 -16.65
C ILE A 63 2.46 -11.76 -17.90
N ASP A 64 1.85 -10.92 -18.73
CA ASP A 64 1.42 -11.29 -20.07
C ASP A 64 2.51 -10.93 -21.07
N SER A 65 2.98 -11.92 -21.82
CA SER A 65 4.03 -11.74 -22.82
C SER A 65 3.48 -12.07 -24.21
N TYR A 66 3.77 -11.20 -25.16
CA TYR A 66 3.29 -11.25 -26.54
C TYR A 66 4.48 -11.24 -27.48
N VAL A 67 4.57 -12.23 -28.35
CA VAL A 67 5.45 -12.14 -29.53
C VAL A 67 4.69 -11.33 -30.58
N VAL A 68 5.05 -10.06 -30.72
CA VAL A 68 4.31 -9.10 -31.57
C VAL A 68 4.76 -9.23 -33.02
N HIS A 69 6.06 -9.41 -33.24
CA HIS A 69 6.63 -9.62 -34.55
C HIS A 69 7.81 -10.58 -34.45
N THR A 70 7.95 -11.50 -35.41
CA THR A 70 9.10 -12.40 -35.47
C THR A 70 9.45 -12.68 -36.91
N ASN A 71 10.75 -12.60 -37.22
CA ASN A 71 11.36 -13.22 -38.38
C ASN A 71 12.19 -14.39 -37.84
N TYR A 72 11.80 -15.63 -38.16
CA TYR A 72 12.42 -16.82 -37.57
C TYR A 72 13.94 -16.88 -37.79
N GLU A 73 14.42 -16.32 -38.90
CA GLU A 73 15.84 -16.27 -39.28
C GLU A 73 16.62 -15.13 -38.62
N GLU A 74 15.95 -14.05 -38.19
CA GLU A 74 16.64 -12.80 -37.87
C GLU A 74 16.32 -12.25 -36.47
N TYR A 75 15.04 -12.13 -36.08
CA TYR A 75 14.68 -11.47 -34.83
C TYR A 75 13.30 -11.84 -34.27
N ALA A 76 13.06 -11.51 -33.00
CA ALA A 76 11.76 -11.52 -32.36
C ALA A 76 11.57 -10.28 -31.47
N ILE A 77 10.41 -9.63 -31.59
CA ILE A 77 9.98 -8.54 -30.71
C ILE A 77 8.96 -9.10 -29.73
N ILE A 78 9.29 -8.99 -28.44
CA ILE A 78 8.46 -9.47 -27.35
C ILE A 78 8.00 -8.27 -26.51
N LEU A 79 6.69 -8.10 -26.39
CA LEU A 79 6.06 -7.12 -25.51
C LEU A 79 5.60 -7.82 -24.24
N MET A 80 6.00 -7.30 -23.08
CA MET A 80 5.64 -7.83 -21.78
C MET A 80 4.83 -6.78 -21.01
N GLN A 81 3.65 -7.17 -20.55
CA GLN A 81 2.79 -6.39 -19.68
C GLN A 81 2.76 -7.04 -18.30
N LYS A 82 3.39 -6.38 -17.33
CA LYS A 82 3.42 -6.82 -15.94
C LYS A 82 2.35 -6.07 -15.16
N LYS A 83 1.39 -6.81 -14.60
CA LYS A 83 0.42 -6.33 -13.61
C LYS A 83 0.92 -6.67 -12.22
N SER A 84 1.05 -5.66 -11.36
CA SER A 84 1.44 -5.80 -9.95
C SER A 84 0.70 -4.78 -9.09
N SER A 85 0.83 -4.88 -7.77
CA SER A 85 0.28 -3.91 -6.81
C SER A 85 0.71 -2.46 -7.08
N PHE A 86 1.87 -2.24 -7.69
CA PHE A 86 2.40 -0.92 -8.05
C PHE A 86 1.92 -0.40 -9.42
N GLY A 87 0.96 -1.08 -10.06
CA GLY A 87 0.39 -0.71 -11.36
C GLY A 87 0.87 -1.57 -12.53
N LEU A 88 0.49 -1.14 -13.74
CA LEU A 88 0.83 -1.78 -15.02
C LEU A 88 2.18 -1.28 -15.53
N THR A 89 3.11 -2.20 -15.79
CA THR A 89 4.40 -1.89 -16.42
C THR A 89 4.49 -2.55 -17.79
N ILE A 90 4.82 -1.79 -18.82
CA ILE A 90 5.03 -2.27 -20.19
C ILE A 90 6.53 -2.35 -20.47
N THR A 91 6.98 -3.42 -21.12
CA THR A 91 8.38 -3.59 -21.52
C THR A 91 8.45 -4.26 -22.88
N ALA A 92 9.06 -3.60 -23.86
CA ALA A 92 9.36 -4.17 -25.17
C ALA A 92 10.82 -4.67 -25.21
N LYS A 93 11.05 -5.82 -25.84
CA LYS A 93 12.39 -6.38 -26.04
C LYS A 93 12.58 -6.87 -27.45
N LEU A 94 13.67 -6.46 -28.06
CA LEU A 94 14.15 -6.97 -29.34
C LEU A 94 15.21 -8.06 -29.07
N TYR A 95 14.96 -9.25 -29.61
CA TYR A 95 15.90 -10.36 -29.58
C TYR A 95 16.39 -10.64 -30.99
N GLY A 96 17.70 -10.49 -31.22
CA GLY A 96 18.35 -10.97 -32.44
C GLY A 96 18.70 -12.45 -32.37
N ARG A 97 18.70 -13.13 -33.50
CA ARG A 97 19.34 -14.46 -33.64
C ARG A 97 20.87 -14.33 -33.64
N THR A 98 21.37 -13.23 -34.17
CA THR A 98 22.78 -12.81 -34.10
C THR A 98 22.94 -11.58 -33.19
N PRO A 99 24.13 -11.37 -32.60
CA PRO A 99 24.41 -10.17 -31.80
C PRO A 99 24.39 -8.87 -32.62
N GLU A 100 24.63 -8.97 -33.92
CA GLU A 100 24.60 -7.88 -34.88
C GLU A 100 23.21 -7.80 -35.51
N LEU A 101 22.61 -6.61 -35.47
CA LEU A 101 21.28 -6.32 -36.02
C LEU A 101 21.38 -5.22 -37.07
N ARG A 102 20.53 -5.28 -38.11
CA ARG A 102 20.43 -4.22 -39.12
C ARG A 102 19.98 -2.91 -38.49
N GLU A 103 20.57 -1.79 -38.89
CA GLU A 103 20.21 -0.46 -38.38
C GLU A 103 18.73 -0.12 -38.60
N GLY A 104 18.16 -0.51 -39.74
CA GLY A 104 16.73 -0.33 -40.02
C GLY A 104 15.83 -1.02 -38.99
N LEU A 105 16.17 -2.24 -38.57
CA LEU A 105 15.41 -2.97 -37.55
C LEU A 105 15.47 -2.30 -36.17
N ILE A 106 16.60 -1.68 -35.84
CA ILE A 106 16.75 -0.92 -34.60
C ILE A 106 15.86 0.32 -34.63
N VAL A 107 15.78 1.02 -35.77
CA VAL A 107 14.90 2.18 -35.96
C VAL A 107 13.43 1.74 -35.86
N ASP A 108 13.03 0.67 -36.54
CA ASP A 108 11.67 0.13 -36.50
C ASP A 108 11.26 -0.27 -35.07
N PHE A 109 12.18 -0.87 -34.30
CA PHE A 109 11.93 -1.22 -32.91
C PHE A 109 11.77 0.02 -32.01
N ARG A 110 12.55 1.08 -32.23
CA ARG A 110 12.40 2.35 -31.48
C ARG A 110 11.03 2.97 -31.75
N GLN A 111 10.64 3.03 -33.03
CA GLN A 111 9.34 3.53 -33.44
C GLN A 111 8.21 2.72 -32.77
N PHE A 112 8.27 1.39 -32.84
CA PHE A 112 7.32 0.51 -32.17
C PHE A 112 7.25 0.74 -30.64
N ALA A 113 8.40 0.89 -29.98
CA ALA A 113 8.44 1.14 -28.54
C ALA A 113 7.78 2.47 -28.16
N GLN A 114 8.00 3.53 -28.95
CA GLN A 114 7.34 4.82 -28.77
C GLN A 114 5.82 4.72 -28.94
N GLU A 115 5.34 3.98 -29.95
CA GLU A 115 3.91 3.75 -30.18
C GLU A 115 3.23 3.01 -29.02
N MET A 116 3.98 2.13 -28.32
CA MET A 116 3.51 1.44 -27.12
C MET A 116 3.61 2.30 -25.84
N GLY A 117 3.92 3.59 -25.96
CA GLY A 117 4.03 4.54 -24.84
C GLY A 117 5.34 4.46 -24.05
N ILE A 118 6.40 3.84 -24.61
CA ILE A 118 7.72 3.79 -23.97
C ILE A 118 8.52 5.03 -24.41
N PRO A 119 8.94 5.91 -23.49
CA PRO A 119 9.67 7.13 -23.85
C PRO A 119 11.07 6.81 -24.39
N GLU A 120 11.53 7.59 -25.37
CA GLU A 120 12.81 7.39 -26.08
C GLU A 120 14.01 7.27 -25.13
N ASP A 121 14.03 8.04 -24.05
CA ASP A 121 15.09 8.04 -23.05
C ASP A 121 15.19 6.73 -22.23
N SER A 122 14.17 5.89 -22.32
CA SER A 122 14.07 4.59 -21.66
C SER A 122 14.35 3.43 -22.62
N ILE A 123 14.62 3.72 -23.89
CA ILE A 123 15.05 2.74 -24.88
C ILE A 123 16.59 2.70 -24.90
N PHE A 124 17.16 1.51 -24.73
CA PHE A 124 18.60 1.33 -24.71
C PHE A 124 19.02 0.05 -25.42
N ILE A 125 20.13 0.14 -26.15
CA ILE A 125 20.80 -1.01 -26.79
C ILE A 125 21.85 -1.51 -25.81
N MET A 126 21.79 -2.79 -25.46
CA MET A 126 22.75 -3.38 -24.53
C MET A 126 24.10 -3.61 -25.22
N ILE A 127 25.20 -3.37 -24.51
CA ILE A 127 26.56 -3.57 -25.04
C ILE A 127 26.86 -5.07 -25.15
N ASN A 128 27.41 -5.49 -26.30
CA ASN A 128 27.92 -6.84 -26.50
C ASN A 128 29.29 -7.00 -25.82
N LYS A 129 29.38 -7.81 -24.77
CA LYS A 129 30.65 -8.15 -24.08
C LYS A 129 31.03 -9.63 -24.21
N GLY A 130 30.40 -10.36 -25.13
CA GLY A 130 30.56 -11.82 -25.30
C GLY A 130 29.54 -12.64 -24.50
N GLU A 131 29.37 -13.92 -24.90
CA GLU A 131 28.45 -14.84 -24.25
C GLU A 131 28.98 -15.31 -22.88
N CYS A 132 28.08 -15.34 -21.91
CA CYS A 132 28.36 -15.77 -20.55
C CYS A 132 27.79 -17.18 -20.34
N VAL A 133 28.67 -18.16 -20.12
CA VAL A 133 28.29 -19.56 -19.88
C VAL A 133 28.30 -19.83 -18.37
N PRO A 134 27.17 -20.25 -17.76
CA PRO A 134 27.16 -20.70 -16.36
C PRO A 134 28.01 -21.97 -16.22
N SER A 135 28.93 -22.02 -15.24
CA SER A 135 29.68 -23.25 -14.95
C SER A 135 28.72 -24.39 -14.56
N GLU A 136 28.90 -25.57 -15.15
CA GLU A 136 28.15 -26.78 -14.79
C GLU A 136 28.55 -27.25 -13.38
N THR A 137 27.73 -26.91 -12.39
CA THR A 137 27.80 -27.52 -11.06
C THR A 137 26.76 -28.64 -10.97
N GLN A 138 27.19 -29.81 -10.47
CA GLN A 138 26.39 -31.01 -10.26
C GLN A 138 25.07 -30.77 -9.52
N PRO A 139 24.04 -31.62 -9.72
CA PRO A 139 22.69 -31.39 -9.23
C PRO A 139 22.61 -31.55 -7.70
N GLU A 140 22.52 -30.43 -6.99
CA GLU A 140 22.08 -30.45 -5.60
C GLU A 140 20.60 -30.83 -5.50
N SER A 141 20.33 -31.71 -4.53
CA SER A 141 19.06 -32.36 -4.27
C SER A 141 17.90 -31.38 -4.14
N LYS A 142 16.83 -31.62 -4.92
CA LYS A 142 15.50 -31.06 -4.71
C LYS A 142 15.08 -31.24 -3.25
N ARG A 143 14.99 -30.16 -2.48
CA ARG A 143 14.23 -30.13 -1.22
C ARG A 143 12.76 -30.41 -1.57
N SER A 144 12.34 -31.65 -1.32
CA SER A 144 10.96 -32.09 -1.40
C SER A 144 10.10 -31.29 -0.42
N ARG A 145 9.08 -30.59 -0.94
CA ARG A 145 7.94 -30.12 -0.14
C ARG A 145 7.21 -31.34 0.40
N ARG A 146 7.18 -31.50 1.73
CA ARG A 146 6.37 -32.55 2.36
C ARG A 146 4.93 -32.07 2.55
N ALA A 147 4.02 -32.97 2.22
CA ALA A 147 2.58 -32.85 2.24
C ALA A 147 1.98 -32.87 3.65
N VAL A 148 0.69 -32.53 3.68
CA VAL A 148 -0.20 -32.38 4.83
C VAL A 148 -1.06 -33.66 5.04
N LEU A 149 -1.21 -34.05 6.33
CA LEU A 149 -2.22 -34.93 7.00
C LEU A 149 -2.18 -36.47 6.84
N PRO A 150 -2.78 -37.31 7.75
CA PRO A 150 -3.71 -37.02 8.89
C PRO A 150 -3.46 -37.79 10.23
N GLU A 151 -4.41 -37.58 11.15
CA GLU A 151 -4.64 -38.00 12.57
C GLU A 151 -4.53 -39.49 12.94
N GLN A 152 -4.18 -39.77 14.22
CA GLN A 152 -4.86 -40.76 15.06
C GLN A 152 -4.68 -40.51 16.57
N GLU A 153 -5.71 -40.94 17.31
CA GLU A 153 -6.17 -40.58 18.64
C GLU A 153 -5.37 -41.19 19.82
N GLY A 154 -5.55 -40.60 21.01
CA GLY A 154 -5.08 -41.17 22.28
C GLY A 154 -5.41 -40.30 23.50
N SER A 155 -6.59 -40.55 24.07
CA SER A 155 -7.18 -39.95 25.28
C SER A 155 -6.41 -40.25 26.58
N ALA A 156 -6.34 -39.27 27.51
CA ALA A 156 -6.63 -39.48 28.95
C ALA A 156 -6.69 -38.12 29.70
N ALA A 157 -7.70 -37.98 30.56
CA ALA A 157 -8.08 -36.77 31.29
C ALA A 157 -7.45 -36.67 32.70
N GLY A 158 -6.99 -35.46 33.07
CA GLY A 158 -6.98 -34.78 34.39
C GLY A 158 -6.38 -35.46 35.65
N PRO A 159 -6.16 -34.71 36.78
CA PRO A 159 -6.50 -33.31 37.04
C PRO A 159 -5.33 -32.40 37.48
N LEU A 160 -5.57 -31.08 37.35
CA LEU A 160 -4.77 -29.96 37.86
C LEU A 160 -4.72 -29.95 39.40
N LEU A 161 -3.60 -29.49 39.98
CA LEU A 161 -3.54 -28.53 41.10
C LEU A 161 -2.07 -28.01 41.28
N PRO A 162 -1.85 -26.85 41.94
CA PRO A 162 -0.97 -25.79 41.50
C PRO A 162 0.29 -25.62 42.38
N LEU A 163 1.40 -25.21 41.79
CA LEU A 163 2.49 -24.57 42.56
C LEU A 163 3.09 -23.40 41.78
N SER A 164 2.52 -22.22 42.04
CA SER A 164 3.21 -20.94 41.92
C SER A 164 4.16 -20.79 43.11
N SER A 165 5.37 -21.33 42.97
CA SER A 165 6.60 -20.92 43.67
C SER A 165 7.72 -21.86 43.20
N LYS A 166 8.93 -21.35 42.96
CA LYS A 166 10.17 -22.06 42.53
C LYS A 166 10.57 -22.01 41.04
N LYS A 167 10.23 -20.97 40.26
CA LYS A 167 10.89 -20.77 38.94
C LYS A 167 12.42 -20.57 39.07
N GLU A 168 12.88 -20.05 40.21
CA GLU A 168 14.29 -19.70 40.44
C GLU A 168 15.17 -20.89 40.85
N ASP A 169 14.59 -22.02 41.25
CA ASP A 169 15.35 -23.16 41.77
C ASP A 169 15.91 -24.04 40.64
N PHE A 170 15.19 -24.20 39.52
CA PHE A 170 15.65 -25.08 38.43
C PHE A 170 16.76 -24.44 37.60
N CYS A 171 16.75 -23.12 37.43
CA CYS A 171 17.77 -22.37 36.69
C CYS A 171 19.17 -22.44 37.34
N ARG A 172 19.28 -22.95 38.56
CA ARG A 172 20.56 -23.14 39.27
C ARG A 172 21.08 -24.58 39.22
N LEU A 173 20.31 -25.51 38.63
CA LEU A 173 20.68 -26.91 38.53
C LEU A 173 21.66 -27.14 37.37
N ASN A 174 22.53 -28.15 37.46
CA ASN A 174 23.42 -28.52 36.36
C ASN A 174 22.65 -29.19 35.22
N LYS A 175 23.21 -29.23 34.00
CA LYS A 175 22.63 -30.01 32.90
C LYS A 175 22.55 -31.50 33.26
N ASP A 176 21.41 -32.12 32.98
CA ASP A 176 21.18 -33.54 33.21
C ASP A 176 20.69 -34.22 31.93
N VAL A 177 21.49 -35.16 31.44
CA VAL A 177 21.25 -35.88 30.19
C VAL A 177 20.15 -36.94 30.37
N GLY A 178 19.89 -37.40 31.59
CA GLY A 178 19.02 -38.53 31.85
C GLY A 178 19.61 -39.87 31.36
N PRO A 179 19.03 -41.02 31.75
CA PRO A 179 19.59 -42.34 31.46
C PRO A 179 19.20 -42.90 30.07
N CYS A 180 18.25 -42.26 29.37
CA CYS A 180 17.86 -42.68 28.03
C CYS A 180 18.92 -42.30 26.97
N MET A 181 18.97 -43.04 25.87
CA MET A 181 19.99 -42.87 24.82
C MET A 181 19.53 -42.06 23.60
N GLY A 182 18.45 -41.27 23.71
CA GLY A 182 18.03 -40.36 22.65
C GLY A 182 18.97 -39.17 22.54
N MET A 183 19.28 -38.71 21.32
CA MET A 183 20.06 -37.49 21.12
C MET A 183 19.13 -36.33 20.75
N LYS A 184 18.57 -35.65 21.75
CA LYS A 184 17.75 -34.44 21.54
C LYS A 184 18.56 -33.21 21.94
N VAL A 185 18.71 -32.25 21.03
CA VAL A 185 19.36 -30.97 21.33
C VAL A 185 18.43 -30.15 22.23
N ARG A 186 18.94 -29.71 23.38
CA ARG A 186 18.24 -28.91 24.40
C ARG A 186 19.15 -27.81 24.92
N PHE A 187 18.58 -26.83 25.61
CA PHE A 187 19.29 -25.70 26.19
C PHE A 187 19.20 -25.78 27.72
N PHE A 188 20.29 -25.50 28.42
CA PHE A 188 20.29 -25.34 29.87
C PHE A 188 20.89 -23.96 30.22
N TYR A 189 20.41 -23.34 31.28
CA TYR A 189 20.94 -22.09 31.78
C TYR A 189 22.19 -22.36 32.61
N ASN A 190 23.34 -21.84 32.15
CA ASN A 190 24.58 -21.91 32.88
C ASN A 190 24.75 -20.63 33.71
N SER A 191 24.64 -20.76 35.03
CA SER A 191 24.75 -19.62 35.95
C SER A 191 26.17 -19.02 36.01
N SER A 192 27.20 -19.78 35.64
CA SER A 192 28.59 -19.29 35.57
C SER A 192 28.85 -18.43 34.33
N SER A 193 28.27 -18.79 33.18
CA SER A 193 28.38 -18.00 31.94
C SER A 193 27.22 -17.01 31.76
N MET A 194 26.21 -17.05 32.63
CA MET A 194 24.95 -16.31 32.52
C MET A 194 24.29 -16.44 31.13
N ALA A 195 24.46 -17.60 30.50
CA ALA A 195 24.01 -17.87 29.15
C ALA A 195 23.28 -19.21 29.06
N CYS A 196 22.44 -19.35 28.05
CA CYS A 196 21.77 -20.59 27.73
C CYS A 196 22.62 -21.40 26.75
N GLU A 197 23.16 -22.51 27.21
CA GLU A 197 24.08 -23.35 26.45
C GLU A 197 23.41 -24.63 25.97
N ILE A 198 23.89 -25.16 24.85
CA ILE A 198 23.34 -26.36 24.24
C ILE A 198 23.88 -27.61 24.94
N PHE A 199 23.02 -28.60 25.15
CA PHE A 199 23.41 -29.95 25.56
C PHE A 199 22.54 -31.02 24.88
N HIS A 200 23.03 -32.26 24.85
CA HIS A 200 22.28 -33.40 24.34
C HIS A 200 21.53 -34.08 25.47
N TYR A 201 20.21 -34.18 25.34
CA TYR A 201 19.32 -34.78 26.30
C TYR A 201 18.82 -36.14 25.80
N GLY A 202 18.97 -37.15 26.66
CA GLY A 202 18.63 -38.56 26.49
C GLY A 202 17.18 -38.85 26.11
N GLY A 203 16.29 -37.90 26.31
CA GLY A 203 14.88 -37.99 25.93
C GLY A 203 13.96 -38.57 27.00
N CYS A 204 14.49 -38.96 28.17
CA CYS A 204 13.70 -39.28 29.37
C CYS A 204 14.43 -38.87 30.66
N LEU A 205 13.63 -38.62 31.72
CA LEU A 205 14.09 -38.18 33.05
C LEU A 205 14.95 -36.90 32.98
N GLY A 206 15.73 -36.57 34.00
CA GLY A 206 16.48 -35.32 34.05
C GLY A 206 15.79 -34.22 34.87
N ASN A 207 16.47 -33.08 34.99
CA ASN A 207 16.01 -31.97 35.84
C ASN A 207 15.40 -30.80 35.05
N GLY A 208 14.84 -29.83 35.79
CA GLY A 208 14.11 -28.69 35.21
C GLY A 208 14.98 -27.66 34.48
N ASN A 209 16.32 -27.78 34.47
CA ASN A 209 17.20 -26.93 33.67
C ASN A 209 17.35 -27.49 32.25
N ASN A 210 16.23 -27.65 31.56
CA ASN A 210 16.16 -28.30 30.25
C ASN A 210 15.06 -27.65 29.40
N PHE A 211 15.48 -26.82 28.45
CA PHE A 211 14.61 -26.00 27.62
C PHE A 211 14.70 -26.43 26.14
N PRO A 212 13.59 -26.40 25.40
CA PRO A 212 13.58 -26.75 23.98
C PRO A 212 14.17 -25.66 23.08
N SER A 213 14.25 -24.40 23.57
CA SER A 213 14.83 -23.29 22.83
C SER A 213 15.64 -22.35 23.73
N GLU A 214 16.63 -21.69 23.13
CA GLU A 214 17.44 -20.66 23.81
C GLU A 214 16.56 -19.52 24.33
N LYS A 215 15.55 -19.12 23.55
CA LYS A 215 14.61 -18.05 23.90
C LYS A 215 13.82 -18.39 25.16
N GLU A 216 13.28 -19.59 25.27
CA GLU A 216 12.55 -20.03 26.47
C GLU A 216 13.46 -20.13 27.69
N CYS A 217 14.70 -20.60 27.50
CA CYS A 217 15.71 -20.63 28.56
C CYS A 217 16.02 -19.23 29.11
N LEU A 218 16.25 -18.26 28.22
CA LEU A 218 16.55 -16.88 28.60
C LEU A 218 15.35 -16.19 29.26
N GLN A 219 14.14 -16.40 28.74
CA GLN A 219 12.92 -15.83 29.31
C GLN A 219 12.59 -16.42 30.69
N THR A 220 12.93 -17.69 30.92
CA THR A 220 12.61 -18.37 32.18
C THR A 220 13.64 -18.09 33.28
N CYS A 221 14.92 -18.01 32.93
CA CYS A 221 16.01 -17.95 33.91
C CYS A 221 16.67 -16.57 34.11
N ARG A 222 16.36 -15.58 33.26
CA ARG A 222 16.93 -14.23 33.36
C ARG A 222 15.92 -13.26 33.99
N THR A 223 16.15 -12.84 35.23
CA THR A 223 15.31 -11.82 35.90
C THR A 223 15.82 -10.40 35.62
N GLU A 224 14.88 -9.48 35.38
CA GLU A 224 15.14 -8.09 34.94
C GLU A 224 15.97 -7.25 35.94
N GLU A 225 16.11 -7.68 37.18
CA GLU A 225 16.92 -6.98 38.20
C GLU A 225 18.42 -7.30 38.14
N GLN A 226 18.82 -8.46 37.61
CA GLN A 226 20.25 -8.84 37.51
C GLN A 226 20.93 -8.24 36.26
N GLY A 227 20.14 -7.88 35.24
CA GLY A 227 20.63 -7.15 34.06
C GLY A 227 21.04 -5.71 34.38
N LYS A 228 20.33 -5.01 35.28
CA LYS A 228 20.57 -3.58 35.53
C LYS A 228 21.88 -3.32 36.31
N LYS A 229 22.31 -4.23 37.19
CA LYS A 229 23.54 -4.06 37.99
C LYS A 229 24.84 -4.33 37.20
N LEU A 230 24.81 -5.20 36.19
CA LEU A 230 25.97 -5.49 35.33
C LEU A 230 26.16 -4.47 34.20
N PHE A 231 25.06 -3.90 33.68
CA PHE A 231 25.16 -2.85 32.68
C PHE A 231 25.78 -1.57 33.27
N ALA A 232 25.40 -1.14 34.48
CA ALA A 232 25.95 0.07 35.10
C ALA A 232 27.47 -0.02 35.38
N HIS A 233 27.93 -1.12 35.99
CA HIS A 233 29.35 -1.30 36.32
C HIS A 233 30.23 -1.53 35.07
N SER A 234 29.73 -2.26 34.07
CA SER A 234 30.46 -2.46 32.81
C SER A 234 30.47 -1.19 31.94
N THR A 235 29.44 -0.36 31.98
CA THR A 235 29.43 0.91 31.24
C THR A 235 30.36 1.95 31.86
N GLU A 236 30.48 2.04 33.19
CA GLU A 236 31.42 2.96 33.83
C GLU A 236 32.88 2.54 33.62
N GLU A 237 33.19 1.26 33.77
CA GLU A 237 34.54 0.72 33.55
C GLU A 237 34.97 0.83 32.07
N LYS A 238 34.03 0.57 31.13
CA LYS A 238 34.27 0.81 29.70
C LYS A 238 34.31 2.29 29.35
N LEU A 239 33.64 3.19 30.07
CA LEU A 239 33.73 4.64 29.86
C LEU A 239 35.08 5.19 30.31
N THR A 240 35.63 4.74 31.44
CA THR A 240 36.97 5.13 31.90
C THR A 240 38.06 4.52 31.03
N GLN A 241 37.90 3.26 30.60
CA GLN A 241 38.82 2.62 29.65
C GLN A 241 38.78 3.30 28.27
N ASN A 242 37.60 3.71 27.79
CA ASN A 242 37.45 4.47 26.53
C ASN A 242 37.93 5.92 26.66
N LYS A 243 37.78 6.59 27.82
CA LYS A 243 38.38 7.92 28.04
C LYS A 243 39.91 7.85 28.08
N GLY A 244 40.48 6.80 28.68
CA GLY A 244 41.90 6.49 28.64
C GLY A 244 42.39 6.22 27.21
N LEU A 245 41.70 5.36 26.46
CA LEU A 245 42.00 5.06 25.06
C LEU A 245 41.86 6.29 24.17
N ILE A 246 40.86 7.15 24.36
CA ILE A 246 40.69 8.37 23.58
C ILE A 246 41.79 9.39 23.89
N SER A 247 42.26 9.48 25.15
CA SER A 247 43.43 10.33 25.47
C SER A 247 44.73 9.77 24.90
N PHE A 248 44.90 8.43 24.89
CA PHE A 248 46.05 7.73 24.32
C PHE A 248 46.06 7.81 22.79
N LEU A 249 44.89 7.69 22.15
CA LEU A 249 44.71 7.87 20.71
C LEU A 249 44.82 9.34 20.31
N ARG A 250 44.37 10.32 21.11
CA ARG A 250 44.67 11.75 20.86
C ARG A 250 46.17 12.04 20.99
N GLY A 251 46.83 11.47 22.00
CA GLY A 251 48.27 11.58 22.18
C GLY A 251 49.04 10.97 21.01
N ASN A 252 48.68 9.76 20.59
CA ASN A 252 49.31 9.08 19.46
C ASN A 252 48.98 9.73 18.12
N VAL A 253 47.75 10.21 17.87
CA VAL A 253 47.42 10.95 16.64
C VAL A 253 48.12 12.31 16.60
N HIS A 254 48.29 13.00 17.74
CA HIS A 254 49.05 14.24 17.81
C HIS A 254 50.56 14.00 17.63
N ASN A 255 51.10 12.91 18.19
CA ASN A 255 52.50 12.53 18.04
C ASN A 255 52.79 11.96 16.63
N GLU A 256 51.86 11.22 16.02
CA GLU A 256 51.90 10.75 14.64
C GLU A 256 51.74 11.90 13.65
N MET A 257 50.85 12.88 13.90
CA MET A 257 50.78 14.11 13.08
C MET A 257 52.05 14.97 13.21
N CYS A 258 52.63 15.10 14.40
CA CYS A 258 53.88 15.82 14.59
C CYS A 258 55.07 15.08 13.97
N THR A 259 55.12 13.75 14.04
CA THR A 259 56.17 12.95 13.38
C THR A 259 55.97 12.89 11.86
N LEU A 260 54.74 12.87 11.34
CA LEU A 260 54.47 13.02 9.91
C LEU A 260 54.83 14.42 9.41
N GLY A 261 54.52 15.47 10.18
CA GLY A 261 54.87 16.86 9.84
C GLY A 261 56.38 17.13 9.88
N VAL A 262 57.09 16.60 10.88
CA VAL A 262 58.55 16.65 10.96
C VAL A 262 59.19 15.77 9.89
N ALA A 263 58.65 14.59 9.60
CA ALA A 263 59.13 13.73 8.51
C ALA A 263 58.85 14.33 7.13
N GLN A 264 57.73 15.02 6.93
CA GLN A 264 57.41 15.71 5.68
C GLN A 264 58.29 16.95 5.49
N LYS A 265 58.59 17.70 6.56
CA LYS A 265 59.54 18.82 6.52
C LYS A 265 60.97 18.33 6.29
N ALA A 266 61.40 17.28 6.99
CA ALA A 266 62.71 16.66 6.80
C ALA A 266 62.86 15.98 5.43
N ALA A 267 61.80 15.38 4.87
CA ALA A 267 61.79 14.83 3.52
C ALA A 267 61.86 15.94 2.47
N ARG A 268 61.20 17.08 2.70
CA ARG A 268 61.23 18.25 1.82
C ARG A 268 62.61 18.92 1.83
N GLU A 269 63.23 19.08 3.00
CA GLU A 269 64.61 19.57 3.12
C GLU A 269 65.63 18.58 2.53
N LYS A 270 65.49 17.27 2.78
CA LYS A 270 66.34 16.24 2.15
C LYS A 270 66.18 16.21 0.63
N LEU A 271 64.97 16.40 0.13
CA LEU A 271 64.71 16.48 -1.31
C LEU A 271 65.29 17.76 -1.91
N GLN A 272 65.12 18.91 -1.25
CA GLN A 272 65.74 20.17 -1.67
C GLN A 272 67.27 20.08 -1.66
N ASN A 273 67.87 19.50 -0.62
CA ASN A 273 69.32 19.29 -0.56
C ASN A 273 69.78 18.28 -1.62
N SER A 274 69.04 17.19 -1.86
CA SER A 274 69.35 16.23 -2.93
C SER A 274 69.23 16.84 -4.33
N ILE A 275 68.28 17.75 -4.54
CA ILE A 275 68.12 18.50 -5.80
C ILE A 275 69.26 19.50 -5.95
N PHE A 276 69.60 20.23 -4.88
CA PHE A 276 70.69 21.21 -4.87
C PHE A 276 72.05 20.54 -5.09
N ASP A 277 72.32 19.42 -4.42
CA ASP A 277 73.53 18.62 -4.61
C ASP A 277 73.60 18.06 -6.03
N ARG A 278 72.47 17.57 -6.57
CA ARG A 278 72.43 17.14 -7.99
C ARG A 278 72.61 18.28 -8.97
N MET A 279 72.07 19.48 -8.70
CA MET A 279 72.30 20.66 -9.52
C MET A 279 73.76 21.11 -9.44
N ASN A 280 74.39 21.06 -8.27
CA ASN A 280 75.81 21.37 -8.12
C ASN A 280 76.69 20.34 -8.81
N VAL A 281 76.40 19.04 -8.68
CA VAL A 281 77.09 18.00 -9.45
C VAL A 281 76.88 18.21 -10.94
N HIS A 282 75.66 18.55 -11.39
CA HIS A 282 75.39 18.85 -12.80
C HIS A 282 76.17 20.08 -13.28
N ASN A 283 76.24 21.15 -12.48
CA ASN A 283 76.99 22.37 -12.79
C ASN A 283 78.52 22.12 -12.83
N VAL A 284 79.04 21.31 -11.90
CA VAL A 284 80.44 20.87 -11.89
C VAL A 284 80.73 19.99 -13.11
N LEU A 285 79.83 19.08 -13.46
CA LEU A 285 79.95 18.26 -14.66
C LEU A 285 79.87 19.11 -15.93
N LEU A 286 79.02 20.14 -15.98
CA LEU A 286 78.95 21.10 -17.08
C LEU A 286 80.24 21.90 -17.21
N TYR A 287 80.82 22.34 -16.10
CA TYR A 287 82.12 23.00 -16.07
C TYR A 287 83.23 22.06 -16.53
N GLU A 288 83.24 20.80 -16.07
CA GLU A 288 84.18 19.78 -16.51
C GLU A 288 84.01 19.42 -17.99
N VAL A 289 82.77 19.36 -18.51
CA VAL A 289 82.48 19.15 -19.93
C VAL A 289 82.96 20.33 -20.75
N LYS A 290 82.74 21.58 -20.31
CA LYS A 290 83.27 22.78 -20.99
C LYS A 290 84.79 22.83 -20.94
N ARG A 291 85.40 22.53 -19.80
CA ARG A 291 86.86 22.47 -19.62
C ARG A 291 87.47 21.40 -20.50
N ARG A 292 86.90 20.19 -20.49
CA ARG A 292 87.32 19.08 -21.36
C ARG A 292 87.05 19.39 -22.83
N GLY A 293 85.99 20.12 -23.16
CA GLY A 293 85.71 20.63 -24.50
C GLY A 293 86.80 21.59 -24.98
N GLY A 294 87.19 22.56 -24.14
CA GLY A 294 88.31 23.48 -24.46
C GLY A 294 89.66 22.77 -24.57
N VAL A 295 89.91 21.77 -23.72
CA VAL A 295 91.10 20.90 -23.82
C VAL A 295 91.04 20.04 -25.08
N LEU A 296 89.87 19.52 -25.46
CA LEU A 296 89.65 18.75 -26.68
C LEU A 296 89.90 19.60 -27.92
N GLU A 297 89.42 20.85 -27.94
CA GLU A 297 89.69 21.80 -29.02
C GLU A 297 91.18 22.20 -29.08
N GLY A 298 91.84 22.31 -27.93
CA GLY A 298 93.28 22.52 -27.84
C GLY A 298 94.09 21.31 -28.32
N LEU A 299 93.66 20.11 -27.97
CA LEU A 299 94.24 18.85 -28.42
C LEU A 299 93.96 18.61 -29.90
N GLN A 300 92.79 18.95 -30.43
CA GLN A 300 92.47 18.90 -31.87
C GLN A 300 93.27 19.93 -32.68
N ARG A 301 93.61 21.08 -32.08
CA ARG A 301 94.57 22.02 -32.69
C ARG A 301 95.99 21.46 -32.68
N LYS A 302 96.43 20.84 -31.58
CA LYS A 302 97.74 20.15 -31.53
C LYS A 302 97.80 18.92 -32.44
N LEU A 303 96.71 18.17 -32.57
CA LEU A 303 96.60 16.99 -33.44
C LEU A 303 96.67 17.42 -34.91
N ARG A 304 96.02 18.53 -35.29
CA ARG A 304 96.19 19.15 -36.61
C ARG A 304 97.63 19.59 -36.86
N HIS A 305 98.31 20.08 -35.82
CA HIS A 305 99.71 20.52 -35.92
C HIS A 305 100.73 19.36 -35.94
N LEU A 306 100.37 18.20 -35.38
CA LEU A 306 101.18 16.97 -35.37
C LEU A 306 100.88 16.09 -36.59
N ALA A 307 99.72 16.23 -37.23
CA ALA A 307 99.37 15.58 -38.48
C ALA A 307 100.22 16.07 -39.67
N ASP A 308 100.90 17.22 -39.53
CA ASP A 308 101.88 17.74 -40.51
C ASP A 308 103.29 17.14 -40.33
N MET A 309 103.52 16.26 -39.35
CA MET A 309 104.80 15.59 -39.13
C MET A 309 104.64 14.08 -39.35
N GLU A 310 104.86 13.65 -40.60
CA GLU A 310 104.89 12.24 -40.97
C GLU A 310 106.03 11.48 -40.27
N GLY A 311 105.67 10.38 -39.59
CA GLY A 311 106.62 9.41 -39.05
C GLY A 311 105.90 8.25 -38.36
N VAL A 312 105.69 7.15 -39.07
CA VAL A 312 105.05 5.93 -38.55
C VAL A 312 105.97 5.25 -37.54
N ASP A 313 105.60 5.29 -36.26
CA ASP A 313 106.27 4.53 -35.19
C ASP A 313 105.24 3.78 -34.32
N ARG A 314 105.65 2.64 -33.73
CA ARG A 314 104.78 1.69 -32.98
C ARG A 314 103.88 2.34 -31.92
N GLN A 315 104.31 3.49 -31.39
CA GLN A 315 103.57 4.31 -30.43
C GLN A 315 102.22 4.82 -30.99
N GLY A 316 102.16 5.14 -32.29
CA GLY A 316 100.96 5.63 -32.95
C GLY A 316 99.85 4.58 -33.10
N GLN A 317 100.22 3.31 -33.27
CA GLN A 317 99.23 2.21 -33.33
C GLN A 317 98.56 1.96 -31.98
N ILE A 318 99.32 2.03 -30.88
CA ILE A 318 98.77 1.90 -29.51
C ILE A 318 97.84 3.07 -29.20
N GLN A 319 98.23 4.30 -29.57
CA GLN A 319 97.37 5.48 -29.41
C GLN A 319 96.09 5.38 -30.24
N GLN A 320 96.15 4.89 -31.48
CA GLN A 320 94.95 4.66 -32.30
C GLN A 320 94.00 3.61 -31.71
N GLN A 321 94.53 2.53 -31.11
CA GLN A 321 93.70 1.55 -30.41
C GLN A 321 92.98 2.15 -29.19
N VAL A 322 93.68 2.96 -28.39
CA VAL A 322 93.08 3.65 -27.24
C VAL A 322 92.00 4.64 -27.70
N ILE A 323 92.23 5.38 -28.77
CA ILE A 323 91.24 6.30 -29.35
C ILE A 323 89.98 5.53 -29.78
N ARG A 324 90.11 4.44 -30.53
CA ARG A 324 88.96 3.61 -30.93
C ARG A 324 88.19 3.05 -29.73
N GLN A 325 88.89 2.64 -28.68
CA GLN A 325 88.25 2.16 -27.46
C GLN A 325 87.48 3.27 -26.73
N LEU A 326 88.04 4.48 -26.68
CA LEU A 326 87.37 5.65 -26.09
C LEU A 326 86.18 6.11 -26.93
N GLU A 327 86.26 6.07 -28.25
CA GLU A 327 85.15 6.35 -29.16
C GLU A 327 83.99 5.38 -28.93
N ASN A 328 84.28 4.07 -28.92
CA ASN A 328 83.29 3.03 -28.62
C ASN A 328 82.66 3.18 -27.23
N ASN A 329 83.46 3.54 -26.21
CA ASN A 329 82.95 3.78 -24.87
C ASN A 329 82.07 5.03 -24.79
N THR A 330 82.47 6.10 -25.49
CA THR A 330 81.68 7.34 -25.61
C THR A 330 80.35 7.07 -26.30
N GLU A 331 80.35 6.30 -27.39
CA GLU A 331 79.12 5.96 -28.11
C GLU A 331 78.18 5.10 -27.25
N LYS A 332 78.70 4.11 -26.53
CA LYS A 332 77.93 3.32 -25.55
C LYS A 332 77.34 4.20 -24.45
N MET A 333 78.08 5.19 -23.97
CA MET A 333 77.59 6.13 -22.95
C MET A 333 76.45 7.00 -23.51
N LEU A 334 76.59 7.52 -24.73
CA LEU A 334 75.53 8.30 -25.38
C LEU A 334 74.25 7.48 -25.60
N MET A 335 74.37 6.20 -25.99
CA MET A 335 73.21 5.31 -26.12
C MET A 335 72.53 5.06 -24.76
N LYS A 336 73.30 4.92 -23.67
CA LYS A 336 72.77 4.81 -22.31
C LYS A 336 72.05 6.08 -21.87
N ILE A 337 72.61 7.27 -22.16
CA ILE A 337 71.98 8.55 -21.86
C ILE A 337 70.64 8.68 -22.59
N ARG A 338 70.60 8.44 -23.92
CA ARG A 338 69.36 8.48 -24.71
C ARG A 338 68.30 7.51 -24.19
N THR A 339 68.72 6.32 -23.76
CA THR A 339 67.81 5.32 -23.19
C THR A 339 67.28 5.79 -21.83
N GLY A 340 68.15 6.37 -20.98
CA GLY A 340 67.76 6.97 -19.70
C GLY A 340 66.78 8.14 -19.86
N GLU A 341 66.99 8.99 -20.87
CA GLU A 341 66.08 10.11 -21.20
C GLU A 341 64.70 9.60 -21.64
N LYS A 342 64.64 8.56 -22.46
CA LYS A 342 63.37 7.93 -22.86
C LYS A 342 62.63 7.34 -21.66
N ILE A 343 63.35 6.64 -20.78
CA ILE A 343 62.77 6.08 -19.55
C ILE A 343 62.25 7.21 -18.64
N TYR A 344 63.03 8.26 -18.45
CA TYR A 344 62.63 9.43 -17.66
C TYR A 344 61.35 10.09 -18.21
N TYR A 345 61.27 10.28 -19.53
CA TYR A 345 60.06 10.82 -20.17
C TYR A 345 58.83 9.93 -19.95
N LEU A 346 59.00 8.60 -20.02
CA LEU A 346 57.91 7.66 -19.72
C LEU A 346 57.44 7.78 -18.26
N TYR A 347 58.36 7.91 -17.30
CA TYR A 347 58.00 8.11 -15.90
C TYR A 347 57.25 9.43 -15.67
N LEU A 348 57.66 10.52 -16.32
CA LEU A 348 56.94 11.79 -16.24
C LEU A 348 55.51 11.66 -16.76
N LYS A 349 55.33 11.03 -17.94
CA LYS A 349 53.99 10.76 -18.48
C LYS A 349 53.13 9.91 -17.56
N MET A 350 53.71 8.90 -16.93
CA MET A 350 53.00 8.04 -15.99
C MET A 350 52.55 8.82 -14.75
N VAL A 351 53.40 9.70 -14.22
CA VAL A 351 53.06 10.55 -13.07
C VAL A 351 51.94 11.53 -13.43
N ASP A 352 51.96 12.14 -14.61
CA ASP A 352 50.91 13.06 -15.02
C ASP A 352 49.58 12.34 -15.23
N PHE A 353 49.58 11.15 -15.84
CA PHE A 353 48.38 10.31 -15.93
C PHE A 353 47.81 9.96 -14.55
N LEU A 354 48.66 9.58 -13.60
CA LEU A 354 48.22 9.26 -12.23
C LEU A 354 47.68 10.49 -11.49
N LYS A 355 48.21 11.69 -11.74
CA LYS A 355 47.65 12.93 -11.18
C LYS A 355 46.26 13.22 -11.75
N ASP A 356 46.06 13.01 -13.05
CA ASP A 356 44.77 13.21 -13.70
C ASP A 356 43.72 12.22 -13.18
N GLU A 357 44.08 10.94 -12.98
CA GLU A 357 43.19 9.97 -12.33
C GLU A 357 42.88 10.36 -10.88
N LEU A 358 43.90 10.78 -10.12
CA LEU A 358 43.72 11.21 -8.73
C LEU A 358 42.80 12.43 -8.62
N ALA A 359 42.81 13.33 -9.60
CA ALA A 359 41.93 14.50 -9.64
C ALA A 359 40.45 14.12 -9.84
N GLN A 360 40.14 12.97 -10.45
CA GLN A 360 38.77 12.54 -10.73
C GLN A 360 38.13 11.79 -9.55
N LEU A 361 38.94 11.12 -8.71
CA LEU A 361 38.48 10.33 -7.57
C LEU A 361 37.62 11.11 -6.55
N PRO A 362 37.96 12.36 -6.14
CA PRO A 362 37.13 13.15 -5.24
C PRO A 362 35.73 13.43 -5.78
N LEU A 363 35.59 13.65 -7.09
CA LEU A 363 34.28 13.88 -7.71
C LEU A 363 33.39 12.63 -7.63
N GLN A 364 33.97 11.45 -7.91
CA GLN A 364 33.26 10.18 -7.78
C GLN A 364 32.86 9.90 -6.32
N LEU A 365 33.74 10.24 -5.37
CA LEU A 365 33.44 10.10 -3.95
C LEU A 365 32.29 11.02 -3.50
N ASN A 366 32.24 12.26 -3.99
CA ASN A 366 31.14 13.18 -3.70
C ASN A 366 29.79 12.67 -4.23
N VAL A 367 29.77 12.09 -5.44
CA VAL A 367 28.55 11.49 -6.00
C VAL A 367 28.09 10.30 -5.16
N LEU A 368 29.02 9.44 -4.73
CA LEU A 368 28.71 8.33 -3.84
C LEU A 368 28.19 8.80 -2.49
N GLN A 369 28.81 9.84 -1.90
CA GLN A 369 28.39 10.43 -0.63
C GLN A 369 26.96 10.98 -0.72
N HIS A 370 26.65 11.75 -1.77
CA HIS A 370 25.31 12.28 -1.98
C HIS A 370 24.27 11.16 -2.11
N MET A 371 24.58 10.07 -2.83
CA MET A 371 23.66 8.94 -2.93
C MET A 371 23.41 8.26 -1.57
N VAL A 372 24.45 8.14 -0.74
CA VAL A 372 24.30 7.61 0.62
C VAL A 372 23.40 8.51 1.46
N ASP A 373 23.57 9.82 1.37
CA ASP A 373 22.77 10.78 2.13
C ASP A 373 21.29 10.73 1.71
N VAL A 374 21.00 10.64 0.41
CA VAL A 374 19.63 10.44 -0.11
C VAL A 374 19.02 9.16 0.43
N TYR A 375 19.73 8.03 0.36
CA TYR A 375 19.21 6.76 0.90
C TYR A 375 18.98 6.78 2.41
N GLN A 376 19.80 7.53 3.16
CA GLN A 376 19.57 7.70 4.60
C GLN A 376 18.29 8.47 4.89
N VAL A 377 17.97 9.50 4.10
CA VAL A 377 16.71 10.26 4.24
C VAL A 377 15.51 9.37 3.89
N GLU A 378 15.56 8.64 2.78
CA GLU A 378 14.50 7.71 2.38
C GLU A 378 14.25 6.64 3.45
N LEU A 379 15.32 6.06 4.00
CA LEU A 379 15.22 5.03 5.02
C LEU A 379 14.62 5.55 6.33
N LYS A 380 14.92 6.81 6.70
CA LYS A 380 14.26 7.47 7.84
C LYS A 380 12.77 7.68 7.57
N GLY A 381 12.39 8.11 6.37
CA GLY A 381 10.99 8.27 5.97
C GLY A 381 10.20 6.95 6.02
N MET A 382 10.77 5.88 5.48
CA MET A 382 10.16 4.54 5.55
C MET A 382 9.99 4.03 6.99
N ARG A 383 10.94 4.37 7.88
CA ARG A 383 10.86 4.00 9.29
C ARG A 383 9.70 4.71 9.99
N LEU A 384 9.49 6.00 9.68
CA LEU A 384 8.38 6.78 10.22
C LEU A 384 7.05 6.20 9.75
N MET A 385 6.88 5.98 8.45
CA MET A 385 5.67 5.36 7.89
C MET A 385 5.38 3.97 8.51
N ALA A 386 6.41 3.19 8.81
CA ALA A 386 6.24 1.90 9.48
C ALA A 386 5.75 2.05 10.93
N VAL A 387 6.23 3.07 11.66
CA VAL A 387 5.74 3.40 13.00
C VAL A 387 4.28 3.84 12.94
N ASP A 388 3.94 4.78 12.06
CA ASP A 388 2.57 5.27 11.89
C ASP A 388 1.60 4.13 11.53
N ALA A 389 2.02 3.24 10.63
CA ALA A 389 1.24 2.06 10.27
C ALA A 389 1.03 1.12 11.47
N THR A 390 2.06 0.90 12.29
CA THR A 390 1.90 0.08 13.50
C THR A 390 0.96 0.73 14.50
N GLU A 391 1.05 2.03 14.73
CA GLU A 391 0.15 2.76 15.64
C GLU A 391 -1.29 2.72 15.14
N ALA A 392 -1.53 2.95 13.85
CA ALA A 392 -2.85 2.83 13.25
C ALA A 392 -3.42 1.41 13.41
N THR A 393 -2.61 0.37 13.24
CA THR A 393 -3.07 -1.03 13.44
C THR A 393 -3.38 -1.35 14.89
N GLU A 394 -2.62 -0.82 15.85
CA GLU A 394 -2.89 -1.02 17.27
C GLU A 394 -4.13 -0.25 17.72
N ALA A 395 -4.34 0.97 17.20
CA ALA A 395 -5.57 1.74 17.43
C ALA A 395 -6.81 0.99 16.90
N ALA A 396 -6.76 0.51 15.64
CA ALA A 396 -7.85 -0.27 15.06
C ALA A 396 -8.15 -1.55 15.85
N LYS A 397 -7.12 -2.25 16.35
CA LYS A 397 -7.31 -3.42 17.23
C LYS A 397 -7.98 -3.05 18.54
N ALA A 398 -7.58 -1.93 19.16
CA ALA A 398 -8.19 -1.46 20.40
C ALA A 398 -9.68 -1.14 20.19
N ASP A 399 -10.02 -0.46 19.10
CA ASP A 399 -11.40 -0.12 18.75
C ASP A 399 -12.24 -1.39 18.48
N MET A 400 -11.68 -2.37 17.77
CA MET A 400 -12.34 -3.66 17.56
C MET A 400 -12.63 -4.39 18.87
N ILE A 401 -11.67 -4.40 19.81
CA ILE A 401 -11.86 -5.01 21.12
C ILE A 401 -12.97 -4.28 21.89
N ASN A 402 -12.94 -2.95 21.92
CA ASN A 402 -13.96 -2.14 22.59
C ASN A 402 -15.36 -2.44 22.02
N MET A 403 -15.50 -2.40 20.69
CA MET A 403 -16.76 -2.70 20.01
C MET A 403 -17.24 -4.13 20.26
N GLU A 404 -16.33 -5.11 20.31
CA GLU A 404 -16.67 -6.49 20.70
C GLU A 404 -17.18 -6.57 22.14
N THR A 405 -16.55 -5.86 23.08
CA THR A 405 -17.00 -5.85 24.48
C THR A 405 -18.37 -5.19 24.64
N GLU A 406 -18.63 -4.09 23.93
CA GLU A 406 -19.93 -3.42 23.91
C GLU A 406 -21.00 -4.34 23.32
N PHE A 407 -20.71 -5.00 22.20
CA PHE A 407 -21.61 -5.94 21.57
C PHE A 407 -21.96 -7.11 22.48
N ILE A 408 -20.97 -7.68 23.18
CA ILE A 408 -21.18 -8.77 24.15
C ILE A 408 -22.06 -8.26 25.31
N ALA A 409 -21.82 -7.05 25.81
CA ALA A 409 -22.60 -6.46 26.88
C ALA A 409 -24.06 -6.23 26.46
N GLU A 410 -24.30 -5.68 25.28
CA GLU A 410 -25.64 -5.45 24.74
C GLU A 410 -26.37 -6.77 24.46
N ARG A 411 -25.68 -7.76 23.87
CA ARG A 411 -26.23 -9.10 23.65
C ARG A 411 -26.67 -9.72 24.97
N LYS A 412 -25.84 -9.62 26.02
CA LYS A 412 -26.16 -10.14 27.36
C LYS A 412 -27.36 -9.42 27.97
N PHE A 413 -27.45 -8.10 27.79
CA PHE A 413 -28.61 -7.33 28.24
C PHE A 413 -29.90 -7.77 27.53
N ARG A 414 -29.86 -7.96 26.22
CA ARG A 414 -31.01 -8.40 25.41
C ARG A 414 -31.46 -9.81 25.77
N GLU A 415 -30.52 -10.73 25.99
CA GLU A 415 -30.79 -12.10 26.43
C GLU A 415 -31.43 -12.14 27.83
N ASN A 416 -30.96 -11.29 28.75
CA ASN A 416 -31.56 -11.14 30.07
C ASN A 416 -33.00 -10.62 29.99
N SER A 417 -33.26 -9.61 29.16
CA SER A 417 -34.62 -9.08 28.92
C SER A 417 -35.55 -10.15 28.32
N LEU A 418 -35.09 -10.89 27.31
CA LEU A 418 -35.86 -12.00 26.71
C LEU A 418 -36.16 -13.09 27.73
N ASN A 419 -35.20 -13.47 28.56
CA ASN A 419 -35.39 -14.44 29.63
C ASN A 419 -36.42 -13.94 30.66
N PHE A 420 -36.42 -12.65 30.99
CA PHE A 420 -37.43 -12.06 31.87
C PHE A 420 -38.84 -12.12 31.26
N GLN A 421 -38.98 -11.74 29.99
CA GLN A 421 -40.27 -11.84 29.27
C GLN A 421 -40.74 -13.29 29.13
N LYS A 422 -39.84 -14.23 28.83
CA LYS A 422 -40.16 -15.66 28.76
C LYS A 422 -40.70 -16.20 30.09
N LYS A 423 -40.07 -15.83 31.22
CA LYS A 423 -40.57 -16.16 32.56
C LYS A 423 -41.95 -15.57 32.86
N GLN A 424 -42.28 -14.40 32.31
CA GLN A 424 -43.62 -13.82 32.42
C GLN A 424 -44.64 -14.62 31.61
N ILE A 425 -44.32 -14.95 30.36
CA ILE A 425 -45.18 -15.74 29.47
C ILE A 425 -45.42 -17.14 30.04
N ASP A 426 -44.39 -17.81 30.55
CA ASP A 426 -44.53 -19.14 31.14
C ASP A 426 -45.44 -19.12 32.39
N ARG A 427 -45.36 -18.06 33.21
CA ARG A 427 -46.30 -17.85 34.33
C ARG A 427 -47.74 -17.69 33.86
N ILE A 428 -47.97 -16.94 32.78
CA ILE A 428 -49.30 -16.78 32.17
C ILE A 428 -49.80 -18.12 31.63
N ARG A 429 -48.96 -18.89 30.92
CA ARG A 429 -49.32 -20.21 30.37
C ARG A 429 -49.70 -21.21 31.45
N VAL A 430 -48.97 -21.25 32.56
CA VAL A 430 -49.29 -22.11 33.71
C VAL A 430 -50.64 -21.70 34.33
N LYS A 431 -50.87 -20.40 34.49
CA LYS A 431 -52.15 -19.88 35.01
C LYS A 431 -53.32 -20.22 34.07
N ASP A 432 -53.17 -20.00 32.77
CA ASP A 432 -54.19 -20.30 31.77
C ASP A 432 -54.50 -21.81 31.68
N ALA A 433 -53.48 -22.67 31.80
CA ALA A 433 -53.68 -24.12 31.90
C ALA A 433 -54.49 -24.51 33.15
N SER A 434 -54.20 -23.90 34.31
CA SER A 434 -54.96 -24.13 35.55
C SER A 434 -56.41 -23.64 35.45
N GLU A 435 -56.64 -22.56 34.71
CA GLU A 435 -57.96 -21.96 34.52
C GLU A 435 -58.80 -22.74 33.50
N ARG A 436 -58.17 -23.26 32.44
CA ARG A 436 -58.80 -24.21 31.51
C ARG A 436 -59.24 -25.50 32.23
N HIS A 437 -58.42 -26.05 33.12
CA HIS A 437 -58.82 -27.21 33.93
C HIS A 437 -60.07 -26.90 34.77
N ARG A 438 -60.12 -25.73 35.43
CA ARG A 438 -61.32 -25.28 36.16
C ARG A 438 -62.54 -25.10 35.26
N ARG A 439 -62.39 -24.52 34.07
CA ARG A 439 -63.50 -24.35 33.11
C ARG A 439 -64.03 -25.67 32.56
N VAL A 440 -63.15 -26.65 32.32
CA VAL A 440 -63.54 -28.00 31.89
C VAL A 440 -64.27 -28.74 33.01
N GLN A 441 -63.82 -28.59 34.26
CA GLN A 441 -64.48 -29.16 35.44
C GLN A 441 -65.87 -28.54 35.65
N ALA A 442 -65.99 -27.20 35.58
CA ALA A 442 -67.28 -26.51 35.66
C ALA A 442 -68.24 -26.87 34.51
N ARG A 443 -67.73 -27.09 33.29
CA ARG A 443 -68.54 -27.58 32.15
C ARG A 443 -69.03 -29.02 32.33
N ARG A 444 -68.30 -29.86 33.06
CA ARG A 444 -68.76 -31.21 33.42
C ARG A 444 -69.82 -31.17 34.53
N GLU A 445 -69.77 -30.19 35.42
CA GLU A 445 -70.75 -29.99 36.50
C GLU A 445 -72.06 -29.35 36.03
N LEU A 446 -72.06 -28.59 34.92
CA LEU A 446 -73.25 -27.91 34.37
C LEU A 446 -74.06 -28.72 33.35
N ASN A 447 -73.65 -29.95 33.00
CA ASN A 447 -74.27 -30.75 31.94
C ASN A 447 -75.26 -31.81 32.46
N VAL A 448 -76.11 -31.42 33.42
CA VAL A 448 -77.26 -32.21 33.89
C VAL A 448 -78.55 -31.42 33.69
N ASP A 449 -79.28 -31.79 32.62
CA ASP A 449 -80.72 -31.75 32.38
C ASP A 449 -81.58 -30.44 32.39
N PHE A 450 -82.44 -30.39 31.36
CA PHE A 450 -83.74 -29.68 31.13
C PHE A 450 -83.85 -28.45 30.18
N PRO A 451 -84.98 -28.29 29.43
CA PRO A 451 -85.02 -27.72 28.07
C PRO A 451 -85.91 -26.46 27.85
N VAL A 452 -85.75 -25.87 26.64
CA VAL A 452 -86.73 -25.15 25.78
C VAL A 452 -87.06 -23.65 26.00
N LEU A 453 -86.89 -22.91 24.89
CA LEU A 453 -87.47 -21.64 24.37
C LEU A 453 -87.41 -20.31 25.17
N ILE A 454 -86.96 -19.22 24.50
CA ILE A 454 -87.69 -17.94 24.27
C ILE A 454 -86.92 -17.05 23.24
N SER A 455 -87.71 -16.40 22.38
CA SER A 455 -87.50 -15.39 21.33
C SER A 455 -86.12 -14.77 21.04
N ARG A 456 -85.73 -14.79 19.76
CA ARG A 456 -84.44 -14.32 19.23
C ARG A 456 -84.64 -13.41 18.01
N GLU A 457 -85.10 -12.18 18.22
CA GLU A 457 -85.25 -11.23 17.10
C GLU A 457 -84.72 -9.80 17.31
N SER A 458 -84.48 -9.32 18.54
CA SER A 458 -83.96 -7.94 18.73
C SER A 458 -82.45 -7.82 18.97
N LEU A 459 -81.70 -8.92 19.15
CA LEU A 459 -80.26 -8.88 19.46
C LEU A 459 -79.32 -9.11 18.26
N LYS A 460 -79.88 -9.36 17.06
CA LYS A 460 -79.08 -9.62 15.85
C LYS A 460 -78.61 -8.33 15.16
N GLY A 461 -79.41 -7.25 15.19
CA GLY A 461 -79.07 -5.98 14.53
C GLY A 461 -77.83 -5.29 15.13
N ALA A 462 -77.81 -5.09 16.45
CA ALA A 462 -76.69 -4.43 17.13
C ALA A 462 -75.37 -5.23 17.09
N LYS A 463 -75.45 -6.57 17.09
CA LYS A 463 -74.27 -7.43 16.91
C LYS A 463 -73.75 -7.46 15.47
N LEU A 464 -74.65 -7.31 14.49
CA LEU A 464 -74.28 -7.27 13.08
C LEU A 464 -73.64 -5.93 12.72
N GLU A 465 -74.15 -4.81 13.24
CA GLU A 465 -73.54 -3.49 13.03
C GLU A 465 -72.20 -3.32 13.75
N ALA A 466 -72.06 -3.78 14.99
CA ALA A 466 -70.76 -3.77 15.67
C ALA A 466 -69.73 -4.65 14.95
N SER A 467 -70.17 -5.78 14.37
CA SER A 467 -69.31 -6.63 13.54
C SER A 467 -68.97 -5.97 12.20
N LYS A 468 -69.86 -5.14 11.64
CA LYS A 468 -69.65 -4.45 10.37
C LYS A 468 -68.68 -3.28 10.52
N ALA A 469 -68.84 -2.48 11.57
CA ALA A 469 -67.90 -1.41 11.93
C ALA A 469 -66.50 -1.95 12.26
N GLN A 470 -66.41 -3.13 12.88
CA GLN A 470 -65.13 -3.77 13.17
C GLN A 470 -64.45 -4.31 11.90
N ILE A 471 -65.21 -4.79 10.92
CA ILE A 471 -64.67 -5.19 9.61
C ILE A 471 -64.20 -3.97 8.83
N GLU A 472 -64.98 -2.89 8.78
CA GLU A 472 -64.60 -1.64 8.09
C GLU A 472 -63.33 -1.01 8.69
N TYR A 473 -63.19 -1.01 10.02
CA TYR A 473 -61.96 -0.56 10.68
C TYR A 473 -60.75 -1.45 10.33
N GLN A 474 -60.96 -2.76 10.24
CA GLN A 474 -59.90 -3.71 9.94
C GLN A 474 -59.46 -3.64 8.47
N ASP A 475 -60.39 -3.35 7.56
CA ASP A 475 -60.10 -3.11 6.14
C ASP A 475 -59.30 -1.81 5.94
N GLN A 476 -59.68 -0.72 6.64
CA GLN A 476 -58.95 0.54 6.59
C GLN A 476 -57.50 0.38 7.09
N VAL A 477 -57.31 -0.24 8.26
CA VAL A 477 -55.96 -0.46 8.82
C VAL A 477 -55.10 -1.34 7.89
N THR A 478 -55.72 -2.29 7.18
CA THR A 478 -54.99 -3.15 6.24
C THR A 478 -54.58 -2.37 4.97
N SER A 479 -55.44 -1.47 4.49
CA SER A 479 -55.15 -0.57 3.36
C SER A 479 -53.99 0.36 3.68
N ASP A 480 -54.02 1.03 4.84
CA ASP A 480 -52.97 1.98 5.25
C ASP A 480 -51.61 1.26 5.41
N VAL A 481 -51.61 0.04 5.93
CA VAL A 481 -50.40 -0.78 6.07
C VAL A 481 -49.83 -1.20 4.71
N ASP A 482 -50.67 -1.51 3.73
CA ASP A 482 -50.22 -1.86 2.38
C ASP A 482 -49.71 -0.64 1.61
N GLU A 483 -50.26 0.55 1.84
CA GLU A 483 -49.75 1.81 1.30
C GLU A 483 -48.33 2.10 1.81
N ILE A 484 -48.09 1.96 3.11
CA ILE A 484 -46.75 2.12 3.72
C ILE A 484 -45.78 1.06 3.19
N LYS A 485 -46.23 -0.20 3.02
CA LYS A 485 -45.39 -1.26 2.44
C LYS A 485 -44.98 -0.97 1.00
N CYS A 486 -45.87 -0.39 0.21
CA CYS A 486 -45.60 0.03 -1.17
C CYS A 486 -44.61 1.21 -1.21
N ALA A 487 -44.81 2.23 -0.38
CA ALA A 487 -43.92 3.39 -0.30
C ALA A 487 -42.48 3.02 0.10
N VAL A 488 -42.32 2.05 1.01
CA VAL A 488 -41.02 1.61 1.54
C VAL A 488 -40.46 0.37 0.79
N GLN A 489 -41.12 -0.06 -0.29
CA GLN A 489 -40.77 -1.23 -1.11
C GLN A 489 -40.43 -2.48 -0.27
N CYS A 490 -41.28 -2.81 0.70
CA CYS A 490 -41.09 -3.97 1.57
C CYS A 490 -42.29 -4.92 1.51
N SER A 491 -41.99 -6.23 1.51
CA SER A 491 -43.02 -7.28 1.40
C SER A 491 -43.75 -7.54 2.71
N HIS A 492 -43.16 -7.22 3.87
CA HIS A 492 -43.71 -7.53 5.18
C HIS A 492 -43.61 -6.34 6.14
N LEU A 493 -44.63 -6.16 6.99
CA LEU A 493 -44.71 -5.07 7.99
C LEU A 493 -43.47 -4.98 8.89
N TRP A 494 -42.87 -6.12 9.23
CA TRP A 494 -41.71 -6.20 10.12
C TRP A 494 -40.41 -5.69 9.47
N ASP A 495 -40.37 -5.54 8.15
CA ASP A 495 -39.18 -5.10 7.40
C ASP A 495 -39.09 -3.56 7.27
N ILE A 496 -40.18 -2.85 7.55
CA ILE A 496 -40.30 -1.39 7.45
C ILE A 496 -39.26 -0.70 8.35
N ALA A 497 -39.18 -1.11 9.62
CA ALA A 497 -38.22 -0.55 10.57
C ALA A 497 -36.76 -0.78 10.15
N GLY A 498 -36.47 -1.94 9.54
CA GLY A 498 -35.13 -2.25 9.01
C GLY A 498 -34.76 -1.38 7.80
N ARG A 499 -35.73 -1.09 6.92
CA ARG A 499 -35.54 -0.19 5.76
C ARG A 499 -35.28 1.25 6.20
N PHE A 500 -36.02 1.76 7.18
CA PHE A 500 -35.78 3.11 7.72
C PHE A 500 -34.41 3.25 8.39
N LEU A 501 -34.00 2.26 9.19
CA LEU A 501 -32.66 2.25 9.79
C LEU A 501 -31.55 2.16 8.75
N ALA A 502 -31.77 1.39 7.68
CA ALA A 502 -30.82 1.33 6.56
C ALA A 502 -30.74 2.67 5.82
N GLN A 503 -31.87 3.33 5.57
CA GLN A 503 -31.92 4.64 4.93
C GLN A 503 -31.26 5.73 5.77
N GLN A 504 -31.48 5.73 7.09
CA GLN A 504 -30.80 6.61 8.04
C GLN A 504 -29.28 6.40 8.00
N LYS A 505 -28.83 5.14 8.02
CA LYS A 505 -27.40 4.81 7.97
C LYS A 505 -26.75 5.18 6.64
N THR A 506 -27.48 5.09 5.53
CA THR A 506 -27.00 5.60 4.24
C THR A 506 -26.87 7.12 4.26
N GLY A 507 -27.82 7.83 4.88
CA GLY A 507 -27.73 9.29 5.08
C GLY A 507 -26.52 9.71 5.92
N GLU A 508 -26.25 9.01 7.02
CA GLU A 508 -25.07 9.26 7.87
C GLU A 508 -23.75 9.05 7.11
N ASN A 509 -23.68 8.00 6.28
CA ASN A 509 -22.49 7.72 5.46
C ASN A 509 -22.27 8.79 4.39
N LEU A 510 -23.34 9.26 3.73
CA LEU A 510 -23.25 10.38 2.78
C LEU A 510 -22.77 11.67 3.46
N GLN A 511 -23.27 11.97 4.66
CA GLN A 511 -22.84 13.13 5.43
C GLN A 511 -21.34 13.05 5.77
N GLN A 512 -20.86 11.86 6.11
CA GLN A 512 -19.44 11.63 6.38
C GLN A 512 -18.57 11.83 5.14
N GLN A 513 -19.03 11.35 3.97
CA GLN A 513 -18.32 11.57 2.71
C GLN A 513 -18.24 13.06 2.31
N ILE A 514 -19.27 13.85 2.61
CA ILE A 514 -19.25 15.30 2.39
C ILE A 514 -18.13 15.95 3.20
N VAL A 515 -18.05 15.63 4.50
CA VAL A 515 -17.01 16.17 5.39
C VAL A 515 -15.60 15.77 4.92
N GLU A 516 -15.40 14.53 4.48
CA GLU A 516 -14.11 14.09 3.94
C GLU A 516 -13.72 14.80 2.63
N CYS A 517 -14.69 15.12 1.78
CA CYS A 517 -14.45 15.88 0.56
C CYS A 517 -14.10 17.34 0.86
N GLU A 518 -14.77 17.97 1.83
CA GLU A 518 -14.48 19.33 2.27
C GLU A 518 -13.07 19.46 2.85
N GLN A 519 -12.66 18.50 3.69
CA GLN A 519 -11.30 18.45 4.24
C GLN A 519 -10.23 18.33 3.15
N LYS A 520 -10.44 17.45 2.15
CA LYS A 520 -9.51 17.32 1.02
C LYS A 520 -9.40 18.59 0.19
N ARG A 521 -10.52 19.32 -0.01
CA ARG A 521 -10.51 20.61 -0.70
C ARG A 521 -9.64 21.61 0.06
N GLU A 522 -9.82 21.74 1.38
CA GLU A 522 -9.04 22.65 2.21
C GLU A 522 -7.54 22.30 2.21
N GLU A 523 -7.18 21.02 2.26
CA GLU A 523 -5.79 20.58 2.14
C GLU A 523 -5.15 20.93 0.80
N LEU A 524 -5.90 20.79 -0.30
CA LEU A 524 -5.43 21.12 -1.64
C LEU A 524 -5.28 22.63 -1.81
N GLU A 525 -6.22 23.44 -1.31
CA GLU A 525 -6.10 24.89 -1.29
C GLU A 525 -4.89 25.37 -0.49
N ALA A 526 -4.59 24.73 0.65
CA ALA A 526 -3.42 25.04 1.44
C ALA A 526 -2.11 24.73 0.69
N LYS A 527 -2.02 23.55 0.06
CA LYS A 527 -0.86 23.17 -0.77
C LYS A 527 -0.69 24.08 -1.98
N LEU A 528 -1.78 24.54 -2.60
CA LEU A 528 -1.72 25.47 -3.72
C LEU A 528 -1.10 26.81 -3.28
N LYS A 529 -1.55 27.35 -2.13
CA LYS A 529 -0.98 28.58 -1.55
C LYS A 529 0.50 28.44 -1.20
N GLU A 530 0.90 27.28 -0.68
CA GLU A 530 2.31 26.97 -0.39
C GLU A 530 3.17 26.98 -1.66
N LEU A 531 2.73 26.31 -2.73
CA LEU A 531 3.42 26.29 -4.01
C LEU A 531 3.45 27.66 -4.70
N GLU A 532 2.40 28.46 -4.56
CA GLU A 532 2.39 29.84 -5.06
C GLU A 532 3.42 30.73 -4.35
N LEU A 533 3.59 30.54 -3.03
CA LEU A 533 4.61 31.23 -2.24
C LEU A 533 6.02 30.77 -2.65
N GLU A 534 6.26 29.47 -2.75
CA GLU A 534 7.54 28.91 -3.19
C GLU A 534 7.90 29.39 -4.61
N ARG A 535 6.92 29.48 -5.51
CA ARG A 535 7.12 30.06 -6.83
C ARG A 535 7.43 31.55 -6.78
N ALA A 536 6.79 32.32 -5.89
CA ALA A 536 7.08 33.73 -5.71
C ALA A 536 8.53 33.93 -5.24
N GLU A 537 9.00 33.09 -4.31
CA GLU A 537 10.39 33.07 -3.84
C GLU A 537 11.38 32.67 -4.95
N LEU A 538 11.06 31.64 -5.72
CA LEU A 538 11.88 31.19 -6.86
C LEU A 538 11.87 32.18 -8.04
N LYS A 539 10.83 33.00 -8.20
CA LYS A 539 10.79 34.09 -9.20
C LYS A 539 11.85 35.18 -8.95
N PHE A 540 12.27 35.38 -7.70
CA PHE A 540 13.33 36.33 -7.35
C PHE A 540 14.75 35.77 -7.55
N HIS A 541 14.89 34.48 -7.85
CA HIS A 541 16.18 33.82 -8.10
C HIS A 541 16.13 32.99 -9.41
N GLN A 542 16.54 33.55 -10.57
CA GLN A 542 16.78 32.76 -11.80
C GLN A 542 18.17 32.08 -11.73
N THR A 543 18.40 30.80 -12.08
CA THR A 543 18.17 30.00 -13.32
C THR A 543 18.39 28.47 -13.03
N PRO A 544 18.32 27.53 -13.99
CA PRO A 544 17.16 26.94 -14.67
C PRO A 544 16.98 25.42 -14.38
N SER A 545 15.77 25.01 -14.02
CA SER A 545 15.24 23.65 -14.28
C SER A 545 13.72 23.69 -14.51
N SER A 546 13.28 24.69 -15.26
CA SER A 546 11.87 25.09 -15.41
C SER A 546 10.98 24.14 -16.24
N ILE A 547 11.41 22.92 -16.56
CA ILE A 547 10.64 21.99 -17.41
C ILE A 547 9.82 21.00 -16.56
N SER A 548 10.38 20.54 -15.43
CA SER A 548 9.67 19.66 -14.47
C SER A 548 8.58 20.42 -13.71
N SER A 549 8.92 21.61 -13.23
CA SER A 549 7.99 22.49 -12.52
C SER A 549 6.85 23.00 -13.42
N ARG A 550 7.09 23.28 -14.71
CA ARG A 550 6.02 23.68 -15.64
C ARG A 550 5.02 22.57 -15.94
N LYS A 551 5.49 21.33 -16.14
CA LYS A 551 4.57 20.20 -16.37
C LYS A 551 3.75 19.89 -15.14
N LEU A 552 4.35 19.94 -13.95
CA LEU A 552 3.62 19.79 -12.70
C LEU A 552 2.65 20.95 -12.47
N GLU A 553 3.00 22.19 -12.83
CA GLU A 553 2.11 23.35 -12.78
C GLU A 553 0.93 23.21 -13.77
N GLU A 554 1.18 22.73 -14.99
CA GLU A 554 0.13 22.46 -15.99
C GLU A 554 -0.81 21.34 -15.54
N GLU A 555 -0.29 20.28 -14.93
CA GLU A 555 -1.08 19.17 -14.42
C GLU A 555 -1.88 19.56 -13.17
N LEU A 556 -1.30 20.35 -12.25
CA LEU A 556 -2.02 20.89 -11.10
C LEU A 556 -3.09 21.91 -11.51
N LYS A 557 -2.81 22.76 -12.52
CA LYS A 557 -3.81 23.68 -13.08
C LYS A 557 -4.97 22.94 -13.74
N LYS A 558 -4.66 21.88 -14.48
CA LYS A 558 -5.68 21.05 -15.10
C LYS A 558 -6.57 20.38 -14.05
N ASN A 559 -5.96 19.82 -12.99
CA ASN A 559 -6.72 19.21 -11.90
C ASN A 559 -7.54 20.25 -11.11
N LEU A 560 -7.01 21.46 -10.93
CA LEU A 560 -7.74 22.56 -10.30
C LEU A 560 -8.95 22.98 -11.16
N GLU A 561 -8.78 23.10 -12.47
CA GLU A 561 -9.86 23.45 -13.40
C GLU A 561 -10.95 22.36 -13.45
N GLU A 562 -10.56 21.08 -13.41
CA GLU A 562 -11.50 19.95 -13.30
C GLU A 562 -12.28 19.97 -11.97
N GLU A 563 -11.63 20.27 -10.85
CA GLU A 563 -12.29 20.38 -9.54
C GLU A 563 -13.12 21.68 -9.40
N GLU A 564 -12.72 22.79 -10.02
CA GLU A 564 -13.52 24.03 -10.09
C GLU A 564 -14.81 23.81 -10.90
N VAL A 565 -14.74 23.08 -12.02
CA VAL A 565 -15.92 22.70 -12.79
C VAL A 565 -16.83 21.80 -11.97
N ARG A 566 -16.27 20.83 -11.25
CA ARG A 566 -17.03 19.93 -10.38
C ARG A 566 -17.69 20.68 -9.23
N LEU A 567 -16.98 21.62 -8.60
CA LEU A 567 -17.50 22.47 -7.55
C LEU A 567 -18.58 23.42 -8.08
N HIS A 568 -18.42 23.95 -9.28
CA HIS A 568 -19.44 24.78 -9.93
C HIS A 568 -20.71 23.98 -10.24
N GLN A 569 -20.59 22.73 -10.67
CA GLN A 569 -21.73 21.84 -10.87
C GLN A 569 -22.46 21.55 -9.56
N VAL A 570 -21.72 21.23 -8.49
CA VAL A 570 -22.30 21.00 -7.15
C VAL A 570 -22.97 22.27 -6.63
N HIS A 571 -22.33 23.45 -6.76
CA HIS A 571 -22.91 24.72 -6.33
C HIS A 571 -24.18 25.06 -7.11
N THR A 572 -24.20 24.82 -8.42
CA THR A 572 -25.40 25.00 -9.25
C THR A 572 -26.53 24.06 -8.79
N GLN A 573 -26.20 22.82 -8.44
CA GLN A 573 -27.18 21.87 -7.91
C GLN A 573 -27.68 22.28 -6.52
N THR A 574 -26.80 22.75 -5.63
CA THR A 574 -27.17 23.26 -4.31
C THR A 574 -28.06 24.50 -4.43
N GLN A 575 -27.77 25.40 -5.37
CA GLN A 575 -28.60 26.58 -5.62
C GLN A 575 -30.00 26.18 -6.11
N LYS A 576 -30.10 25.23 -7.06
CA LYS A 576 -31.39 24.68 -7.49
C LYS A 576 -32.17 24.05 -6.33
N ASN A 577 -31.48 23.30 -5.46
CA ASN A 577 -32.10 22.70 -4.28
C ASN A 577 -32.55 23.77 -3.26
N GLN A 578 -31.81 24.87 -3.11
CA GLN A 578 -32.21 26.00 -2.26
C GLN A 578 -33.42 26.74 -2.83
N GLU A 579 -33.48 26.96 -4.14
CA GLU A 579 -34.64 27.55 -4.83
C GLU A 579 -35.88 26.66 -4.66
N LEU A 580 -35.72 25.34 -4.76
CA LEU A 580 -36.79 24.38 -4.49
C LEU A 580 -37.25 24.42 -3.01
N LEU A 581 -36.30 24.50 -2.06
CA LEU A 581 -36.61 24.60 -0.64
C LEU A 581 -37.36 25.90 -0.32
N LEU A 582 -36.93 27.03 -0.89
CA LEU A 582 -37.63 28.31 -0.78
C LEU A 582 -39.04 28.22 -1.38
N SER A 583 -39.21 27.55 -2.52
CA SER A 583 -40.53 27.31 -3.10
C SER A 583 -41.41 26.46 -2.18
N PHE A 584 -40.83 25.45 -1.53
CA PHE A 584 -41.54 24.59 -0.58
C PHE A 584 -41.94 25.37 0.68
N GLU A 585 -41.01 26.12 1.29
CA GLU A 585 -41.28 26.97 2.46
C GLU A 585 -42.36 28.02 2.15
N ASN A 586 -42.30 28.67 0.97
CA ASN A 586 -43.35 29.57 0.50
C ASN A 586 -44.70 28.85 0.32
N GLY A 587 -44.69 27.61 -0.14
CA GLY A 587 -45.90 26.77 -0.23
C GLY A 587 -46.50 26.47 1.14
N VAL A 588 -45.66 26.12 2.11
CA VAL A 588 -46.06 25.88 3.50
C VAL A 588 -46.61 27.15 4.14
N ASP A 589 -45.97 28.30 3.92
CA ASP A 589 -46.41 29.59 4.45
C ASP A 589 -47.74 30.04 3.85
N ASN A 590 -47.95 29.82 2.56
CA ASN A 590 -49.24 30.05 1.92
C ASN A 590 -50.35 29.16 2.52
N LEU A 591 -50.05 27.88 2.78
CA LEU A 591 -50.99 26.97 3.41
C LEU A 591 -51.30 27.40 4.85
N LEU A 592 -50.28 27.81 5.59
CA LEU A 592 -50.39 28.31 6.96
C LEU A 592 -51.33 29.51 7.03
N ILE A 593 -51.10 30.53 6.20
CA ILE A 593 -51.94 31.75 6.13
C ILE A 593 -53.40 31.38 5.85
N ARG A 594 -53.66 30.46 4.91
CA ARG A 594 -55.02 30.02 4.56
C ARG A 594 -55.74 29.29 5.69
N LEU A 595 -55.00 28.60 6.56
CA LEU A 595 -55.55 27.85 7.68
C LEU A 595 -55.56 28.64 9.00
N CYS A 596 -54.86 29.78 9.08
CA CYS A 596 -54.79 30.62 10.28
C CYS A 596 -56.18 31.03 10.80
N GLY A 597 -57.14 31.34 9.92
CA GLY A 597 -58.48 31.79 10.31
C GLY A 597 -59.42 30.74 10.93
N ILE A 598 -59.00 29.48 11.05
CA ILE A 598 -59.85 28.36 11.50
C ILE A 598 -59.62 28.09 12.99
N THR A 599 -60.61 28.36 13.84
CA THR A 599 -60.48 28.21 15.29
C THR A 599 -60.72 26.76 15.72
N VAL A 600 -59.68 26.13 16.28
CA VAL A 600 -59.75 24.78 16.88
C VAL A 600 -59.91 24.93 18.39
N PRO A 601 -60.92 24.31 19.03
CA PRO A 601 -61.12 24.43 20.47
C PRO A 601 -59.91 23.91 21.28
N GLY A 602 -59.30 24.78 22.09
CA GLY A 602 -58.20 24.42 23.00
C GLY A 602 -56.78 24.65 22.48
N HIS A 603 -56.59 25.08 21.23
CA HIS A 603 -55.30 25.49 20.70
C HIS A 603 -55.30 27.00 20.41
N GLY A 604 -54.37 27.75 21.02
CA GLY A 604 -54.19 29.18 20.73
C GLY A 604 -53.51 29.39 19.39
N ASP A 605 -53.80 30.51 18.73
CA ASP A 605 -53.18 30.86 17.44
C ASP A 605 -51.68 31.10 17.61
N ILE A 606 -50.87 30.40 16.81
CA ILE A 606 -49.41 30.54 16.79
C ILE A 606 -49.06 31.88 16.14
N ARG A 607 -48.13 32.63 16.74
CA ARG A 607 -47.54 33.83 16.11
C ARG A 607 -46.64 33.39 14.94
N VAL A 608 -46.99 33.83 13.74
CA VAL A 608 -46.45 33.38 12.44
C VAL A 608 -44.94 33.62 12.26
N ASP A 609 -44.32 34.51 13.03
CA ASP A 609 -42.97 35.02 12.73
C ASP A 609 -41.78 34.20 13.28
N THR A 610 -41.96 33.08 14.00
CA THR A 610 -40.81 32.37 14.64
C THR A 610 -40.83 30.84 14.61
N SER A 611 -41.64 30.18 13.78
CA SER A 611 -41.69 28.69 13.74
C SER A 611 -40.97 28.10 12.54
N ASP A 612 -40.26 27.00 12.79
CA ASP A 612 -39.65 26.09 11.81
C ASP A 612 -40.73 25.53 10.84
N ALA A 613 -40.35 25.21 9.60
CA ALA A 613 -41.20 24.58 8.59
C ALA A 613 -41.94 23.33 9.13
N TYR A 614 -41.31 22.57 10.02
CA TYR A 614 -41.93 21.43 10.69
C TYR A 614 -43.11 21.83 11.59
N ASP A 615 -42.93 22.85 12.43
CA ASP A 615 -44.00 23.37 13.29
C ASP A 615 -45.16 23.94 12.46
N LYS A 616 -44.84 24.64 11.36
CA LYS A 616 -45.83 25.19 10.43
C LYS A 616 -46.64 24.08 9.78
N LEU A 617 -46.00 23.00 9.35
CA LEU A 617 -46.66 21.81 8.80
C LEU A 617 -47.52 21.08 9.83
N GLN A 618 -47.03 20.90 11.06
CA GLN A 618 -47.77 20.25 12.14
C GLN A 618 -49.01 21.07 12.55
N PHE A 619 -48.91 22.40 12.53
CA PHE A 619 -50.06 23.29 12.70
C PHE A 619 -51.08 23.13 11.56
N CYS A 620 -50.62 23.12 10.32
CA CYS A 620 -51.48 22.89 9.15
C CYS A 620 -52.18 21.54 9.23
N GLU A 621 -51.45 20.47 9.58
CA GLU A 621 -51.97 19.12 9.76
C GLU A 621 -53.08 19.08 10.83
N THR A 622 -52.84 19.69 12.00
CA THR A 622 -53.81 19.71 13.10
C THR A 622 -55.12 20.40 12.68
N LYS A 623 -55.03 21.53 11.96
CA LYS A 623 -56.20 22.26 11.47
C LYS A 623 -56.92 21.52 10.34
N LEU A 624 -56.17 20.93 9.40
CA LEU A 624 -56.75 20.11 8.32
C LEU A 624 -57.46 18.87 8.87
N LEU A 625 -56.87 18.15 9.85
CA LEU A 625 -57.50 17.02 10.52
C LEU A 625 -58.77 17.43 11.28
N HIS A 626 -58.81 18.63 11.85
CA HIS A 626 -60.01 19.18 12.47
C HIS A 626 -61.11 19.44 11.44
N LEU A 627 -60.78 20.05 10.29
CA LEU A 627 -61.72 20.24 9.17
C LEU A 627 -62.25 18.92 8.63
N THR A 628 -61.39 17.92 8.45
CA THR A 628 -61.79 16.58 8.02
C THR A 628 -62.77 15.96 9.02
N LYS A 629 -62.51 16.08 10.33
CA LYS A 629 -63.44 15.63 11.38
C LYS A 629 -64.78 16.37 11.35
N ILE A 630 -64.78 17.67 11.05
CA ILE A 630 -66.03 18.43 10.85
C ILE A 630 -66.77 17.89 9.63
N MET A 631 -66.10 17.69 8.51
CA MET A 631 -66.70 17.16 7.28
C MET A 631 -67.26 15.74 7.45
N THR A 632 -66.60 14.85 8.19
CA THR A 632 -67.09 13.49 8.46
C THR A 632 -68.29 13.46 9.42
N ASN A 633 -68.51 14.52 10.20
CA ASN A 633 -69.64 14.64 11.13
C ASN A 633 -70.84 15.40 10.53
N LEU A 634 -70.73 15.92 9.31
CA LEU A 634 -71.90 16.44 8.59
C LEU A 634 -72.75 15.28 8.05
N PRO A 635 -74.08 15.30 8.22
CA PRO A 635 -74.96 14.27 7.66
C PRO A 635 -74.81 14.20 6.13
N SER A 636 -74.69 12.99 5.57
CA SER A 636 -74.47 12.70 4.13
C SER A 636 -75.61 13.11 3.18
N TYR A 637 -76.45 14.08 3.54
CA TYR A 637 -77.50 14.61 2.69
C TYR A 637 -77.24 16.10 2.43
N ASN A 638 -76.48 16.40 1.36
CA ASN A 638 -76.50 17.64 0.54
C ASN A 638 -75.15 18.03 -0.11
N PHE A 639 -74.26 17.09 -0.43
CA PHE A 639 -73.16 17.38 -1.35
C PHE A 639 -73.19 16.44 -2.55
N SER A 640 -74.03 16.79 -3.53
CA SER A 640 -73.85 16.30 -4.91
C SER A 640 -72.58 16.96 -5.47
N ARG A 641 -71.64 16.13 -5.92
CA ARG A 641 -70.36 16.51 -6.55
C ARG A 641 -70.59 16.92 -8.02
N GLU A 642 -71.61 17.72 -8.27
CA GLU A 642 -71.93 18.25 -9.59
C GLU A 642 -71.46 19.70 -9.68
N GLU A 643 -70.62 19.99 -10.67
CA GLU A 643 -69.98 21.31 -10.91
C GLU A 643 -70.99 22.47 -11.12
N ASN A 644 -72.28 22.15 -11.27
CA ASN A 644 -73.37 23.11 -11.48
C ASN A 644 -74.10 23.53 -10.19
N ASN A 645 -73.67 23.07 -9.02
CA ASN A 645 -74.27 23.50 -7.76
C ASN A 645 -73.93 24.99 -7.50
N GLU A 646 -74.96 25.83 -7.49
CA GLU A 646 -74.85 27.28 -7.32
C GLU A 646 -74.09 27.66 -6.03
N THR A 647 -74.17 26.82 -5.00
CA THR A 647 -73.44 26.98 -3.74
C THR A 647 -71.94 26.73 -3.93
N TYR A 648 -71.58 25.73 -4.73
CA TYR A 648 -70.18 25.43 -5.06
C TYR A 648 -69.56 26.55 -5.90
N VAL A 649 -70.29 27.05 -6.89
CA VAL A 649 -69.83 28.19 -7.72
C VAL A 649 -69.71 29.47 -6.89
N LYS A 650 -70.64 29.75 -5.97
CA LYS A 650 -70.55 30.91 -5.06
C LYS A 650 -69.39 30.81 -4.09
N VAL A 651 -69.15 29.63 -3.51
CA VAL A 651 -68.01 29.39 -2.61
C VAL A 651 -66.68 29.47 -3.38
N ARG A 652 -66.62 28.90 -4.58
CA ARG A 652 -65.45 29.00 -5.46
C ARG A 652 -65.14 30.45 -5.84
N ASN A 653 -66.14 31.20 -6.32
CA ASN A 653 -65.95 32.60 -6.67
C ASN A 653 -65.58 33.44 -5.46
N PHE A 654 -66.18 33.21 -4.29
CA PHE A 654 -65.82 33.89 -3.05
C PHE A 654 -64.38 33.60 -2.61
N LEU A 655 -63.90 32.36 -2.77
CA LEU A 655 -62.51 31.99 -2.49
C LEU A 655 -61.54 32.61 -3.52
N GLU A 656 -61.90 32.63 -4.81
CA GLU A 656 -61.09 33.25 -5.88
C GLU A 656 -61.03 34.79 -5.73
N GLU A 657 -62.09 35.42 -5.22
CA GLU A 657 -62.20 36.87 -5.04
C GLU A 657 -61.56 37.32 -3.71
N SER A 658 -61.63 36.50 -2.66
CA SER A 658 -60.90 36.70 -1.39
C SER A 658 -59.38 36.53 -1.55
N THR A 659 -58.94 35.60 -2.41
CA THR A 659 -57.51 35.38 -2.69
C THR A 659 -56.87 36.46 -3.58
N ARG A 660 -57.65 37.19 -4.38
CA ARG A 660 -57.17 38.31 -5.22
C ARG A 660 -56.74 39.55 -4.43
N ASN A 661 -57.26 39.77 -3.22
CA ASN A 661 -57.00 40.96 -2.42
C ASN A 661 -55.95 40.76 -1.30
N GLU A 662 -55.39 39.56 -1.18
CA GLU A 662 -54.51 39.15 -0.09
C GLU A 662 -53.05 39.47 -0.45
N ARG A 663 -52.46 40.50 0.17
CA ARG A 663 -51.12 41.02 -0.13
C ARG A 663 -49.96 40.03 0.10
N GLN A 664 -50.24 38.88 0.73
CA GLN A 664 -49.27 37.86 1.10
C GLN A 664 -49.35 36.60 0.20
N ASN A 665 -50.22 36.56 -0.82
CA ASN A 665 -50.13 35.53 -1.85
C ASN A 665 -48.87 35.80 -2.69
N LEU A 666 -47.75 35.18 -2.30
CA LEU A 666 -46.54 35.14 -3.12
C LEU A 666 -46.90 34.40 -4.41
N LYS A 667 -46.98 35.15 -5.51
CA LYS A 667 -47.32 34.63 -6.84
C LYS A 667 -46.30 33.57 -7.22
N ILE A 668 -46.69 32.29 -7.18
CA ILE A 668 -45.88 31.21 -7.77
C ILE A 668 -45.98 31.42 -9.29
N SER A 669 -44.86 31.80 -9.91
CA SER A 669 -44.79 31.98 -11.36
C SER A 669 -44.78 30.60 -12.01
N PHE A 670 -45.87 30.26 -12.70
CA PHE A 670 -45.94 29.09 -13.58
C PHE A 670 -45.64 29.52 -15.02
N GLU A 671 -44.50 30.17 -15.25
CA GLU A 671 -44.01 30.43 -16.60
C GLU A 671 -42.89 29.44 -16.90
N ASP A 672 -43.24 28.47 -17.76
CA ASP A 672 -42.39 27.64 -18.62
C ASP A 672 -41.12 27.01 -18.02
N GLU A 673 -41.29 25.92 -17.26
CA GLU A 673 -40.25 24.88 -17.14
C GLU A 673 -40.85 23.49 -17.43
N GLU A 674 -41.36 23.30 -18.65
CA GLU A 674 -41.65 21.94 -19.16
C GLU A 674 -40.37 21.09 -19.36
N ASP A 675 -39.17 21.69 -19.21
CA ASP A 675 -37.90 20.98 -19.32
C ASP A 675 -37.24 20.59 -17.98
N ALA A 676 -37.78 20.97 -16.82
CA ALA A 676 -37.17 20.67 -15.51
C ALA A 676 -37.70 19.42 -14.81
N VAL A 677 -38.70 18.73 -15.38
CA VAL A 677 -39.25 17.48 -14.82
C VAL A 677 -38.64 16.23 -15.48
N ARG A 678 -37.59 16.37 -16.29
CA ARG A 678 -36.76 15.21 -16.70
C ARG A 678 -35.68 14.93 -15.65
N ASP A 679 -35.90 13.82 -14.94
CA ASP A 679 -35.02 13.10 -14.03
C ASP A 679 -34.50 13.84 -12.80
N ALA A 680 -35.41 14.15 -11.87
CA ALA A 680 -35.05 14.47 -10.48
C ALA A 680 -34.51 13.27 -9.65
N PHE A 681 -34.26 12.12 -10.29
CA PHE A 681 -33.77 10.89 -9.63
C PHE A 681 -32.79 10.06 -10.48
N ASP A 682 -32.15 10.64 -11.51
CA ASP A 682 -31.01 9.97 -12.13
C ASP A 682 -29.75 10.19 -11.29
N PHE A 683 -29.60 9.36 -10.27
CA PHE A 683 -28.26 9.00 -9.82
C PHE A 683 -27.60 8.29 -11.00
N ALA A 684 -26.67 8.95 -11.68
CA ALA A 684 -25.77 8.25 -12.57
C ALA A 684 -25.10 7.14 -11.75
N ASP A 685 -25.50 5.90 -12.04
CA ASP A 685 -24.90 4.68 -11.51
C ASP A 685 -23.41 4.68 -11.90
N ILE A 686 -22.58 5.22 -11.01
CA ILE A 686 -21.13 5.12 -11.10
C ILE A 686 -20.72 3.84 -10.37
N ASP A 687 -20.70 2.77 -11.16
CA ASP A 687 -19.80 1.61 -11.07
C ASP A 687 -19.89 0.70 -9.82
N HIS A 688 -21.03 0.02 -9.66
CA HIS A 688 -21.05 -1.30 -9.04
C HIS A 688 -20.75 -2.37 -10.09
N SER A 689 -19.48 -2.56 -10.42
CA SER A 689 -19.09 -3.72 -11.22
C SER A 689 -19.35 -5.01 -10.42
N TYR A 690 -20.43 -5.70 -10.81
CA TYR A 690 -20.84 -7.07 -10.50
C TYR A 690 -21.96 -7.27 -9.48
N VAL A 691 -23.20 -7.27 -10.00
CA VAL A 691 -24.36 -7.92 -9.37
C VAL A 691 -24.74 -9.13 -10.24
N PRO A 692 -24.53 -10.38 -9.78
CA PRO A 692 -24.80 -11.56 -10.59
C PRO A 692 -26.29 -11.71 -10.90
N ASN A 693 -26.61 -12.04 -12.15
CA ASN A 693 -28.00 -12.18 -12.57
C ASN A 693 -28.63 -13.46 -11.98
N ARG A 694 -29.96 -13.56 -12.05
CA ARG A 694 -30.74 -14.69 -11.52
C ARG A 694 -30.30 -16.07 -12.07
N GLU A 695 -29.76 -16.14 -13.28
CA GLU A 695 -29.23 -17.37 -13.88
C GLU A 695 -27.85 -17.72 -13.33
N GLU A 696 -26.99 -16.73 -13.07
CA GLU A 696 -25.69 -16.93 -12.42
C GLU A 696 -25.82 -17.36 -10.96
N ILE A 697 -26.77 -16.79 -10.22
CA ILE A 697 -27.10 -17.22 -8.86
C ILE A 697 -27.59 -18.69 -8.88
N LYS A 698 -28.44 -19.06 -9.84
CA LYS A 698 -28.85 -20.46 -10.03
C LYS A 698 -27.66 -21.35 -10.38
N LYS A 699 -26.75 -20.89 -11.24
CA LYS A 699 -25.57 -21.66 -11.67
C LYS A 699 -24.58 -21.86 -10.53
N GLN A 700 -24.38 -20.85 -9.69
CA GLN A 700 -23.56 -20.93 -8.48
C GLN A 700 -24.21 -21.80 -7.40
N GLY A 701 -25.53 -21.69 -7.20
CA GLY A 701 -26.30 -22.57 -6.32
C GLY A 701 -26.24 -24.03 -6.73
N MET A 702 -26.37 -24.32 -8.04
CA MET A 702 -26.23 -25.68 -8.58
C MET A 702 -24.81 -26.23 -8.42
N ARG A 703 -23.77 -25.39 -8.57
CA ARG A 703 -22.38 -25.80 -8.29
C ARG A 703 -22.14 -26.10 -6.81
N LEU A 704 -22.76 -25.35 -5.90
CA LEU A 704 -22.73 -25.57 -4.45
C LEU A 704 -23.46 -26.87 -4.05
N ILE A 705 -24.59 -27.17 -4.69
CA ILE A 705 -25.32 -28.43 -4.49
C ILE A 705 -24.50 -29.60 -5.05
N GLU A 706 -23.84 -29.45 -6.21
CA GLU A 706 -22.96 -30.48 -6.77
C GLU A 706 -21.72 -30.75 -5.89
N THR A 707 -21.11 -29.72 -5.30
CA THR A 707 -19.95 -29.90 -4.40
C THR A 707 -20.37 -30.52 -3.08
N MET A 708 -21.52 -30.14 -2.51
CA MET A 708 -22.10 -30.75 -1.32
C MET A 708 -22.51 -32.22 -1.57
N THR A 709 -23.11 -32.53 -2.72
CA THR A 709 -23.49 -33.92 -3.09
C THR A 709 -22.28 -34.79 -3.45
N LYS A 710 -21.23 -34.22 -4.06
CA LYS A 710 -19.94 -34.90 -4.25
C LYS A 710 -19.24 -35.18 -2.91
N ALA A 711 -19.33 -34.27 -1.94
CA ALA A 711 -18.83 -34.49 -0.58
C ALA A 711 -19.61 -35.59 0.17
N ALA A 712 -20.94 -35.63 0.02
CA ALA A 712 -21.79 -36.69 0.58
C ALA A 712 -21.53 -38.07 -0.06
N LYS A 713 -21.34 -38.15 -1.40
CA LYS A 713 -20.97 -39.39 -2.10
C LYS A 713 -19.56 -39.87 -1.75
N LYS A 714 -18.64 -38.97 -1.40
CA LYS A 714 -17.28 -39.32 -0.93
C LYS A 714 -17.30 -39.88 0.51
N LYS A 715 -18.21 -39.41 1.37
CA LYS A 715 -18.47 -40.02 2.69
C LYS A 715 -19.12 -41.41 2.59
N GLN A 716 -20.06 -41.64 1.66
CA GLN A 716 -20.67 -42.97 1.47
C GLN A 716 -19.75 -44.03 0.87
N ARG A 717 -18.79 -43.66 0.01
CA ARG A 717 -17.80 -44.61 -0.56
C ARG A 717 -16.68 -45.01 0.41
N GLY A 718 -16.47 -44.26 1.49
CA GLY A 718 -15.50 -44.61 2.55
C GLY A 718 -16.01 -45.63 3.56
N GLY A 719 -17.33 -45.86 3.65
CA GLY A 719 -17.95 -46.73 4.66
C GLY A 719 -18.26 -48.17 4.22
N ARG A 720 -17.76 -48.63 3.07
CA ARG A 720 -18.10 -49.98 2.52
C ARG A 720 -16.91 -50.87 2.18
N LYS A 721 -15.74 -50.60 2.79
CA LYS A 721 -14.58 -51.52 2.80
C LYS A 721 -14.11 -51.66 4.24
N GLY A 722 -14.72 -52.61 4.95
CA GLY A 722 -14.44 -52.85 6.36
C GLY A 722 -15.47 -53.73 7.04
N THR A 723 -15.90 -54.81 6.37
CA THR A 723 -16.30 -56.11 6.93
C THR A 723 -16.41 -57.11 5.79
#